data_AF-A0AAW7FVC0-F1
#
_entry.id   AF-A0AAW7FVC0-F1
#
_cell.length_a   1.000
_cell.length_b   1.000
_cell.length_c   1.000
_cell.angle_alpha   90.00
_cell.angle_beta   90.00
_cell.angle_gamma   90.00
#
_symmetry.space_group_name_H-M   'P 1'
#
loop_
_entity.id
_entity.type
_entity.pdbx_description
1 polymer ?
#
loop_
_entity_poly.entity_id
_entity_poly.type
_entity_poly.pdbx_seq_one_letter_code
_entity_poly.pdbx_strand_id
1 'polypeptide(L)'
;MNKVYSIIWNAALGIWVVVSELTKGKKKSSSRKTVAVLAAGALSGASLLASAAQITATGEHDIHEDFKTGISAGVYEGIHDYGFLYEDNTTGQALNISGAIPTFSPGQSGVVESTTIRELLESGKITLLATSPDQSVKTITNSEELAEYLTYNQSSTPSQSTEFDINDPAFPGEKTTIKVFDTNELNGFLTEAQVGDAVLNTFDAQKSEIYKQFGIALATNGSIANLNIGDDTLNVRDKANTIELLAKDSSLLEAQGTASQVNWQSDNYIKFNAAPVIPEKTFTGSAQTSVFGDEFSLMTYGYDEDGKVVETGERTFTITNTQELAEFNDWLLGKSDDAAQNPDGEKVSQIQLWIDAEEVTTVTAAQTKYAELIENLLTSGKPADILSWDYDVWTDGLSHTNNATAGRGELHAIYANGAGTSGTLNKDAIIAVDGSINGVMKAINGGVITNLGELNALRTSTGQSLAIGMLAKDATATNNGIINSGLFIDKDGNQNVNSYGAFGMQGQGTSQITNEGTINQAITTDNFGTASAADPWSKDKPTDSLTLAIGMQLSDNAQGVNNGDINVVDGRKNGASYGSGIAYGVEVADNATFTNSAGASIYLGRNASDPSKDVTMSGGSSLSAGIMTKSAKEVINNGLITLGTGVRNAAGMLIGNATGNVINTGNIVINGDSSAGSSRNYGITVRDSGAENNQEIRNDGKINVNGTNNVGIHVSATNKNAEATTSASGSIVVDGEGSVGNRNYAVWAEGGKDGKAVVNVYSNITLNKAGNIGVHVRDNAVANVDSLSSPAFNSTDQIGYYLYGKGATANIGQAVMNDNGQDRTTIFRIANGAMLAGNTTTPDGQASSNLDLTLSGEQSVGVLATGTGSSVDTGEATFTVQGTDSAALLIEGGATGNISDKTTINLTGERTIAGVVDGQAHQLNGNAEGSATPTILTSNAKITSEASGNKVIAYVARN
;
A
#
# COMPACT_ATOMS: atom_id res chain seq x y z
N MET A 1 -14.19 32.25 -7.54
CA MET A 1 -14.01 33.14 -6.37
C MET A 1 -13.60 32.25 -5.21
N ASN A 2 -12.29 32.06 -5.06
CA ASN A 2 -11.71 31.12 -4.09
C ASN A 2 -11.84 31.74 -2.70
N LYS A 3 -12.60 31.11 -1.81
CA LYS A 3 -12.55 31.44 -0.38
C LYS A 3 -11.32 30.71 0.14
N VAL A 4 -10.26 31.45 0.43
CA VAL A 4 -9.03 30.90 1.01
C VAL A 4 -9.26 30.73 2.52
N TYR A 5 -8.89 29.55 3.03
CA TYR A 5 -8.99 29.18 4.44
C TYR A 5 -7.61 28.73 4.92
N SER A 6 -7.20 29.15 6.12
CA SER A 6 -5.99 28.67 6.80
C SER A 6 -6.36 27.67 7.89
N ILE A 7 -5.49 26.69 8.11
CA ILE A 7 -5.62 25.71 9.18
C ILE A 7 -4.77 26.19 10.36
N ILE A 8 -5.38 26.40 11.52
CA ILE A 8 -4.71 26.87 12.73
C ILE A 8 -4.91 25.84 13.84
N TRP A 9 -3.83 25.50 14.55
CA TRP A 9 -3.89 24.63 15.72
C TRP A 9 -4.68 25.32 16.82
N ASN A 10 -5.75 24.68 17.31
CA ASN A 10 -6.49 25.14 18.47
C ASN A 10 -6.05 24.37 19.70
N ALA A 11 -5.18 25.01 20.48
CA ALA A 11 -4.61 24.45 21.68
C ALA A 11 -5.64 24.14 22.79
N ALA A 12 -6.82 24.80 22.78
CA ALA A 12 -7.89 24.51 23.74
C ALA A 12 -8.67 23.22 23.42
N LEU A 13 -8.68 22.81 22.15
CA LEU A 13 -9.37 21.59 21.68
C LEU A 13 -8.41 20.45 21.33
N GLY A 14 -7.09 20.72 21.29
CA GLY A 14 -6.09 19.74 20.86
C GLY A 14 -6.25 19.28 19.41
N ILE A 15 -6.86 20.11 18.55
CA ILE A 15 -7.11 19.79 17.13
C ILE A 15 -6.83 21.00 16.23
N TRP A 16 -6.58 20.73 14.94
CA TRP A 16 -6.47 21.74 13.89
C TRP A 16 -7.86 22.19 13.42
N VAL A 17 -8.11 23.51 13.35
CA VAL A 17 -9.39 24.09 12.89
C VAL A 17 -9.19 25.02 11.70
N VAL A 18 -10.18 25.02 10.80
CA VAL A 18 -10.16 25.80 9.55
C VAL A 18 -10.79 27.17 9.79
N VAL A 19 -10.07 28.25 9.44
CA VAL A 19 -10.54 29.65 9.54
C VAL A 19 -10.35 30.39 8.21
N SER A 20 -11.20 31.39 7.92
CA SER A 20 -11.13 32.14 6.65
C SER A 20 -10.09 33.27 6.68
N GLU A 21 -9.31 33.43 5.62
CA GLU A 21 -8.23 34.43 5.51
C GLU A 21 -8.68 35.89 5.36
N LEU A 22 -9.98 36.16 5.15
CA LEU A 22 -10.46 37.51 4.81
C LEU A 22 -10.61 38.47 6.01
N THR A 23 -10.23 38.07 7.22
CA THR A 23 -10.25 38.94 8.40
C THR A 23 -8.91 39.65 8.62
N LYS A 24 -8.54 40.57 7.70
CA LYS A 24 -7.49 41.57 7.97
C LYS A 24 -8.06 42.76 8.75
N GLY A 25 -7.43 43.05 9.88
CA GLY A 25 -7.91 43.95 10.92
C GLY A 25 -8.09 45.41 10.52
N LYS A 26 -9.07 46.06 11.16
CA LYS A 26 -9.06 47.51 11.41
C LYS A 26 -8.84 47.76 12.89
N LYS A 27 -7.69 48.37 13.21
CA LYS A 27 -7.44 49.03 14.50
C LYS A 27 -8.45 50.17 14.68
N LYS A 28 -9.31 50.08 15.69
CA LYS A 28 -9.87 51.24 16.39
C LYS A 28 -9.78 51.04 17.89
N SER A 29 -9.31 52.11 18.51
CA SER A 29 -8.94 52.28 19.92
C SER A 29 -10.10 52.09 20.91
N SER A 30 -9.71 51.59 22.09
CA SER A 30 -10.33 51.71 23.42
C SER A 30 -11.86 51.66 23.55
N SER A 31 -12.40 50.47 23.78
CA SER A 31 -13.39 50.27 24.84
C SER A 31 -13.46 48.79 25.24
N ARG A 32 -13.23 48.54 26.53
CA ARG A 32 -13.50 47.34 27.35
C ARG A 32 -13.61 45.99 26.60
N LYS A 33 -12.58 45.16 26.80
CA LYS A 33 -12.61 43.70 26.59
C LYS A 33 -13.91 43.14 27.19
N THR A 34 -14.87 42.81 26.35
CA THR A 34 -15.89 41.81 26.69
C THR A 34 -15.25 40.48 26.34
N VAL A 35 -14.53 39.95 27.31
CA VAL A 35 -14.20 38.53 27.35
C VAL A 35 -15.54 37.81 27.27
N ALA A 36 -15.79 37.07 26.19
CA ALA A 36 -16.82 36.05 26.20
C ALA A 36 -16.28 34.90 27.07
N VAL A 37 -16.23 35.19 28.37
CA VAL A 37 -16.24 34.22 29.44
C VAL A 37 -17.49 33.41 29.14
N LEU A 38 -17.34 32.17 28.69
CA LEU A 38 -18.35 31.17 29.05
C LEU A 38 -18.41 31.27 30.57
N ALA A 39 -19.49 31.88 31.05
CA ALA A 39 -19.72 32.09 32.45
C ALA A 39 -19.70 30.74 33.13
N ALA A 40 -18.52 30.37 33.64
CA ALA A 40 -18.38 29.63 34.87
C ALA A 40 -19.15 30.42 35.91
N GLY A 41 -20.45 30.14 36.00
CA GLY A 41 -21.23 30.50 37.16
C GLY A 41 -20.54 29.85 38.34
N ALA A 42 -19.91 30.68 39.16
CA ALA A 42 -19.44 30.29 40.48
C ALA A 42 -20.64 29.78 41.28
N LEU A 43 -20.83 28.47 41.28
CA LEU A 43 -21.34 27.75 42.42
C LEU A 43 -20.11 27.19 43.12
N SER A 44 -19.61 27.96 44.08
CA SER A 44 -18.97 27.41 45.26
C SER A 44 -20.00 26.54 46.00
N GLY A 45 -20.25 25.35 45.48
CA GLY A 45 -20.73 24.22 46.23
C GLY A 45 -19.60 23.21 46.13
N ALA A 46 -19.18 22.62 47.24
CA ALA A 46 -18.32 21.45 47.20
C ALA A 46 -18.95 20.47 46.20
N SER A 47 -18.31 20.27 45.04
CA SER A 47 -18.65 19.15 44.19
C SER A 47 -18.39 17.93 45.04
N LEU A 48 -19.47 17.25 45.40
CA LEU A 48 -19.39 15.97 46.07
C LEU A 48 -18.53 15.09 45.17
N LEU A 49 -17.32 14.79 45.65
CA LEU A 49 -16.46 13.75 45.10
C LEU A 49 -17.29 12.47 45.11
N ALA A 50 -17.73 12.05 43.94
CA ALA A 50 -18.12 10.68 43.71
C ALA A 50 -17.21 10.19 42.58
N SER A 51 -16.03 9.70 42.95
CA SER A 51 -15.67 8.41 42.37
C SER A 51 -16.85 7.52 42.72
N ALA A 52 -17.61 7.10 41.71
CA ALA A 52 -18.64 6.10 41.88
C ALA A 52 -18.03 4.96 42.69
N ALA A 53 -18.47 4.76 43.93
CA ALA A 53 -18.01 3.62 44.69
C ALA A 53 -18.36 2.37 43.88
N GLN A 54 -17.36 1.56 43.56
CA GLN A 54 -17.53 0.33 42.78
C GLN A 54 -18.71 -0.48 43.33
N ILE A 55 -19.63 -0.85 42.43
CA ILE A 55 -20.80 -1.65 42.76
C ILE A 55 -20.44 -3.11 42.49
N THR A 56 -20.18 -3.88 43.55
CA THR A 56 -20.12 -5.35 43.43
C THR A 56 -21.54 -5.89 43.35
N ALA A 57 -21.97 -6.35 42.18
CA ALA A 57 -23.36 -6.75 41.97
C ALA A 57 -23.58 -7.84 40.91
N THR A 58 -24.80 -8.38 40.91
CA THR A 58 -25.34 -9.36 39.96
C THR A 58 -26.79 -8.96 39.63
N GLY A 59 -27.35 -9.45 38.52
CA GLY A 59 -28.72 -9.15 38.11
C GLY A 59 -28.84 -7.85 37.31
N GLU A 60 -30.03 -7.24 37.33
CA GLU A 60 -30.35 -6.06 36.50
C GLU A 60 -29.99 -4.74 37.17
N HIS A 61 -29.28 -3.88 36.44
CA HIS A 61 -28.87 -2.54 36.85
C HIS A 61 -29.20 -1.52 35.76
N ASP A 62 -29.67 -0.35 36.17
CA ASP A 62 -29.86 0.80 35.28
C ASP A 62 -28.75 1.82 35.56
N ILE A 63 -27.84 1.99 34.59
CA ILE A 63 -26.66 2.85 34.74
C ILE A 63 -27.02 4.33 34.93
N HIS A 64 -28.17 4.77 34.39
CA HIS A 64 -28.65 6.13 34.60
C HIS A 64 -29.09 6.32 36.05
N GLU A 65 -29.79 5.33 36.59
CA GLU A 65 -30.33 5.38 37.94
C GLU A 65 -29.25 5.22 39.02
N ASP A 66 -28.26 4.36 38.76
CA ASP A 66 -27.12 4.13 39.65
C ASP A 66 -26.14 5.32 39.66
N PHE A 67 -26.02 6.05 38.53
CA PHE A 67 -25.12 7.21 38.38
C PHE A 67 -25.82 8.50 37.93
N LYS A 68 -26.97 8.83 38.53
CA LYS A 68 -27.78 10.04 38.21
C LYS A 68 -27.01 11.35 38.27
N THR A 69 -26.00 11.44 39.14
CA THR A 69 -25.18 12.64 39.31
C THR A 69 -24.17 12.84 38.18
N GLY A 70 -24.04 11.87 37.28
CA GLY A 70 -23.00 11.81 36.26
C GLY A 70 -21.73 11.16 36.76
N ILE A 71 -20.84 10.88 35.80
CA ILE A 71 -19.52 10.28 36.01
C ILE A 71 -18.48 11.32 35.56
N SER A 72 -17.56 11.64 36.46
CA SER A 72 -16.51 12.63 36.21
C SER A 72 -15.18 12.20 36.78
N ALA A 73 -14.11 12.45 36.03
CA ALA A 73 -12.77 12.41 36.60
C ALA A 73 -12.61 13.57 37.60
N GLY A 74 -12.11 13.28 38.78
CA GLY A 74 -11.75 14.26 39.81
C GLY A 74 -10.28 14.66 39.73
N VAL A 75 -9.94 15.65 40.57
CA VAL A 75 -8.59 16.15 40.79
C VAL A 75 -8.01 15.47 42.02
N TYR A 76 -6.82 14.86 41.88
CA TYR A 76 -6.18 14.11 42.96
C TYR A 76 -4.71 14.52 43.12
N GLU A 77 -4.25 14.60 44.37
CA GLU A 77 -2.83 14.61 44.70
C GLU A 77 -2.32 13.15 44.58
N GLY A 78 -1.54 12.85 43.55
CA GLY A 78 -1.10 11.48 43.24
C GLY A 78 -1.81 10.87 42.02
N ILE A 79 -1.28 9.75 41.54
CA ILE A 79 -1.93 8.91 40.53
C ILE A 79 -3.13 8.21 41.18
N HIS A 80 -4.28 8.31 40.54
CA HIS A 80 -5.54 7.73 41.01
C HIS A 80 -6.14 6.79 39.97
N ASP A 81 -6.31 5.54 40.35
CA ASP A 81 -6.98 4.52 39.54
C ASP A 81 -8.47 4.49 39.90
N TYR A 82 -9.34 4.58 38.89
CA TYR A 82 -10.79 4.65 39.09
C TYR A 82 -11.44 3.27 39.26
N GLY A 83 -10.80 2.23 38.72
CA GLY A 83 -11.39 0.89 38.66
C GLY A 83 -12.64 0.84 37.78
N PHE A 84 -13.50 -0.13 38.07
CA PHE A 84 -14.74 -0.34 37.33
C PHE A 84 -15.95 0.20 38.10
N LEU A 85 -16.93 0.74 37.39
CA LEU A 85 -18.21 1.13 37.99
C LEU A 85 -18.92 -0.08 38.60
N TYR A 86 -18.87 -1.21 37.91
CA TYR A 86 -19.43 -2.48 38.35
C TYR A 86 -18.38 -3.60 38.35
N GLU A 87 -18.45 -4.48 39.33
CA GLU A 87 -17.72 -5.75 39.34
C GLU A 87 -18.66 -6.90 39.63
N ASP A 88 -18.67 -7.91 38.77
CA ASP A 88 -19.27 -9.19 39.07
C ASP A 88 -18.17 -10.22 39.31
N ASN A 89 -18.11 -10.74 40.53
CA ASN A 89 -17.18 -11.79 40.94
C ASN A 89 -17.88 -13.09 41.35
N THR A 90 -19.17 -13.24 40.98
CA THR A 90 -20.02 -14.37 41.33
C THR A 90 -20.13 -15.35 40.16
N THR A 91 -19.55 -16.54 40.31
CA THR A 91 -19.50 -17.57 39.26
C THR A 91 -20.90 -17.91 38.71
N GLY A 92 -21.06 -17.85 37.39
CA GLY A 92 -22.27 -18.27 36.68
C GLY A 92 -23.49 -17.38 36.83
N GLN A 93 -23.37 -16.22 37.49
CA GLN A 93 -24.39 -15.17 37.44
C GLN A 93 -24.09 -14.18 36.32
N ALA A 94 -25.13 -13.48 35.87
CA ALA A 94 -25.03 -12.41 34.90
C ALA A 94 -25.36 -11.07 35.57
N LEU A 95 -24.47 -10.11 35.37
CA LEU A 95 -24.70 -8.69 35.60
C LEU A 95 -25.18 -8.06 34.28
N ASN A 96 -26.39 -7.52 34.28
CA ASN A 96 -27.01 -6.87 33.13
C ASN A 96 -27.10 -5.36 33.40
N ILE A 97 -26.34 -4.57 32.66
CA ILE A 97 -26.28 -3.12 32.79
C ILE A 97 -27.04 -2.51 31.61
N SER A 98 -28.09 -1.74 31.89
CA SER A 98 -28.95 -1.13 30.89
C SER A 98 -29.26 0.34 31.18
N GLY A 99 -30.02 1.00 30.32
CA GLY A 99 -30.53 2.35 30.56
C GLY A 99 -29.83 3.45 29.75
N ALA A 100 -30.30 4.69 29.90
CA ALA A 100 -29.71 5.82 29.19
C ALA A 100 -28.28 6.09 29.68
N ILE A 101 -27.38 6.48 28.78
CA ILE A 101 -26.01 6.85 29.17
C ILE A 101 -26.07 8.05 30.14
N PRO A 102 -25.54 7.94 31.38
CA PRO A 102 -25.45 9.08 32.29
C PRO A 102 -24.50 10.14 31.73
N THR A 103 -24.52 11.34 32.30
CA THR A 103 -23.58 12.37 31.84
C THR A 103 -22.14 11.95 32.16
N PHE A 104 -21.35 11.65 31.14
CA PHE A 104 -19.90 11.51 31.24
C PHE A 104 -19.25 12.88 31.01
N SER A 105 -18.52 13.37 32.00
CA SER A 105 -17.64 14.52 31.80
C SER A 105 -16.41 14.04 31.01
N PRO A 106 -16.07 14.67 29.86
CA PRO A 106 -14.93 14.25 29.04
C PRO A 106 -13.58 14.24 29.75
N GLY A 107 -13.44 14.96 30.86
CA GLY A 107 -12.15 15.23 31.49
C GLY A 107 -11.41 16.35 30.78
N GLN A 108 -10.30 16.79 31.38
CA GLN A 108 -9.45 17.84 30.86
C GLN A 108 -8.00 17.62 31.31
N SER A 109 -7.03 17.98 30.49
CA SER A 109 -5.61 17.81 30.81
C SER A 109 -5.07 18.84 31.80
N GLY A 110 -5.87 19.85 32.17
CA GLY A 110 -5.46 20.94 33.06
C GLY A 110 -4.70 22.07 32.35
N VAL A 111 -4.73 22.16 31.02
CA VAL A 111 -4.13 23.29 30.28
C VAL A 111 -4.81 24.60 30.68
N VAL A 112 -4.03 25.61 31.09
CA VAL A 112 -4.54 26.94 31.49
C VAL A 112 -3.91 28.09 30.73
N GLU A 113 -2.69 27.91 30.21
CA GLU A 113 -2.04 28.86 29.31
C GLU A 113 -1.42 28.09 28.13
N SER A 114 -1.50 28.67 26.94
CA SER A 114 -0.80 28.19 25.73
C SER A 114 -0.07 29.40 25.16
N THR A 115 1.25 29.42 25.30
CA THR A 115 2.11 30.55 24.91
C THR A 115 3.25 30.07 24.04
N THR A 116 3.72 30.92 23.13
CA THR A 116 4.85 30.55 22.27
C THR A 116 6.17 30.59 23.04
N ILE A 117 7.16 29.80 22.61
CA ILE A 117 8.54 29.87 23.13
C ILE A 117 9.06 31.32 23.11
N ARG A 118 8.74 32.08 22.06
CA ARG A 118 9.09 33.51 21.93
C ARG A 118 8.48 34.37 23.04
N GLU A 119 7.19 34.23 23.31
CA GLU A 119 6.51 34.99 24.38
C GLU A 119 7.05 34.60 25.77
N LEU A 120 7.39 33.32 25.96
CA LEU A 120 8.02 32.85 27.20
C LEU A 120 9.43 33.42 27.36
N LEU A 121 10.20 33.54 26.28
CA LEU A 121 11.52 34.19 26.28
C LEU A 121 11.40 35.68 26.63
N GLU A 122 10.47 36.39 25.98
CA GLU A 122 10.23 37.83 26.23
C GLU A 122 9.74 38.11 27.66
N SER A 123 9.03 37.16 28.27
CA SER A 123 8.58 37.25 29.67
C SER A 123 9.59 36.70 30.69
N GLY A 124 10.73 36.17 30.24
CA GLY A 124 11.78 35.61 31.10
C GLY A 124 11.39 34.32 31.83
N LYS A 125 10.41 33.58 31.31
CA LYS A 125 9.86 32.34 31.90
C LYS A 125 10.45 31.05 31.33
N ILE A 126 11.37 31.14 30.38
CA ILE A 126 12.05 30.01 29.74
C ILE A 126 13.54 30.33 29.61
N THR A 127 14.38 29.31 29.71
CA THR A 127 15.81 29.41 29.38
C THR A 127 16.04 28.68 28.07
N LEU A 128 16.74 29.32 27.12
CA LEU A 128 17.03 28.75 25.79
C LEU A 128 18.55 28.66 25.57
N LEU A 129 19.03 27.48 25.19
CA LEU A 129 20.43 27.20 24.86
C LEU A 129 20.52 26.57 23.47
N ALA A 130 21.23 27.21 22.55
CA ALA A 130 21.60 26.63 21.27
C ALA A 130 22.95 25.91 21.38
N THR A 131 23.02 24.66 20.94
CA THR A 131 24.25 23.86 20.89
C THR A 131 24.55 23.49 19.46
N SER A 132 25.68 23.94 18.91
CA SER A 132 26.08 23.65 17.54
C SER A 132 26.69 22.25 17.38
N PRO A 133 26.81 21.72 16.14
CA PRO A 133 27.41 20.40 15.90
C PRO A 133 28.84 20.22 16.42
N ASP A 134 29.60 21.31 16.56
CA ASP A 134 30.95 21.34 17.14
C ASP A 134 30.95 21.38 18.69
N GLN A 135 29.77 21.25 19.31
CA GLN A 135 29.51 21.34 20.75
C GLN A 135 29.70 22.73 21.38
N SER A 136 29.77 23.80 20.57
CA SER A 136 29.70 25.17 21.10
C SER A 136 28.29 25.48 21.60
N VAL A 137 28.17 26.18 22.74
CA VAL A 137 26.88 26.51 23.38
C VAL A 137 26.69 28.02 23.47
N LYS A 138 25.54 28.52 23.00
CA LYS A 138 25.12 29.92 23.02
C LYS A 138 23.78 30.05 23.74
N THR A 139 23.68 30.95 24.72
CA THR A 139 22.39 31.30 25.33
C THR A 139 21.63 32.26 24.43
N ILE A 140 20.35 31.98 24.18
CA ILE A 140 19.46 32.84 23.39
C ILE A 140 18.71 33.77 24.34
N THR A 141 18.83 35.07 24.14
CA THR A 141 18.38 36.08 25.12
C THR A 141 17.26 36.99 24.62
N ASN A 142 16.98 36.98 23.32
CA ASN A 142 15.97 37.84 22.70
C ASN A 142 15.35 37.19 21.45
N SER A 143 14.22 37.75 21.01
CA SER A 143 13.42 37.23 19.89
C SER A 143 14.12 37.35 18.53
N GLU A 144 15.09 38.25 18.37
CA GLU A 144 15.86 38.39 17.13
C GLU A 144 16.84 37.21 16.98
N GLU A 145 17.58 36.88 18.03
CA GLU A 145 18.44 35.68 18.07
C GLU A 145 17.64 34.39 17.88
N LEU A 146 16.44 34.30 18.46
CA LEU A 146 15.56 33.12 18.33
C LEU A 146 15.02 32.93 16.90
N ALA A 147 14.87 34.00 16.12
CA ALA A 147 14.32 33.94 14.76
C ALA A 147 15.25 33.22 13.76
N GLU A 148 16.54 33.08 14.09
CA GLU A 148 17.54 32.37 13.27
C GLU A 148 17.39 30.83 13.35
N TYR A 149 16.65 30.32 14.34
CA TYR A 149 16.50 28.88 14.60
C TYR A 149 15.24 28.34 13.94
N LEU A 150 15.40 27.82 12.72
CA LEU A 150 14.32 27.25 11.90
C LEU A 150 14.24 25.73 12.03
N THR A 151 13.01 25.25 11.99
CA THR A 151 12.67 23.84 11.80
C THR A 151 11.84 23.71 10.53
N TYR A 152 12.00 22.61 9.83
CA TYR A 152 11.21 22.32 8.63
C TYR A 152 10.15 21.28 9.00
N ASN A 153 8.89 21.72 9.03
CA ASN A 153 7.77 20.83 9.29
C ASN A 153 7.32 20.19 7.98
N GLN A 154 7.30 18.86 7.97
CA GLN A 154 6.81 18.09 6.85
C GLN A 154 5.28 17.97 6.94
N SER A 155 4.57 18.42 5.91
CA SER A 155 3.10 18.26 5.83
C SER A 155 2.71 16.78 5.68
N SER A 156 3.29 16.16 4.66
CA SER A 156 3.16 14.77 4.26
C SER A 156 4.38 14.47 3.40
N THR A 157 5.01 13.30 3.58
CA THR A 157 6.08 12.89 2.67
C THR A 157 5.47 12.74 1.28
N PRO A 158 5.92 13.51 0.27
CA PRO A 158 5.46 13.33 -1.10
C PRO A 158 5.65 11.86 -1.50
N SER A 159 4.69 11.32 -2.24
CA SER A 159 4.75 9.95 -2.75
C SER A 159 4.71 9.97 -4.28
N GLN A 160 5.21 8.91 -4.91
CA GLN A 160 5.11 8.77 -6.36
C GLN A 160 3.66 8.43 -6.73
N SER A 161 2.88 9.44 -7.07
CA SER A 161 1.43 9.34 -7.31
C SER A 161 1.01 9.77 -8.72
N THR A 162 1.87 10.53 -9.41
CA THR A 162 1.57 11.10 -10.73
C THR A 162 2.02 10.16 -11.85
N GLU A 163 1.17 9.97 -12.85
CA GLU A 163 1.51 9.19 -14.05
C GLU A 163 2.46 9.95 -14.97
N PHE A 164 3.50 9.28 -15.45
CA PHE A 164 4.46 9.81 -16.41
C PHE A 164 4.80 8.77 -17.47
N ASP A 165 4.69 9.16 -18.74
CA ASP A 165 4.82 8.25 -19.88
C ASP A 165 6.24 8.20 -20.43
N ILE A 166 6.76 6.99 -20.57
CA ILE A 166 8.11 6.68 -21.06
C ILE A 166 8.02 5.68 -22.20
N ASN A 167 8.90 5.79 -23.19
CA ASN A 167 9.07 4.76 -24.21
C ASN A 167 9.90 3.62 -23.61
N ASP A 168 9.30 2.44 -23.50
CA ASP A 168 10.04 1.22 -23.20
C ASP A 168 10.54 0.62 -24.52
N PRO A 169 11.85 0.39 -24.70
CA PRO A 169 12.37 -0.22 -25.93
C PRO A 169 11.85 -1.67 -26.13
N ALA A 170 11.36 -2.33 -25.08
CA ALA A 170 10.65 -3.60 -25.20
C ALA A 170 9.25 -3.48 -25.83
N PHE A 171 8.66 -2.28 -25.83
CA PHE A 171 7.32 -2.01 -26.37
C PHE A 171 7.35 -0.78 -27.28
N PRO A 172 8.14 -0.82 -28.37
CA PRO A 172 8.36 0.36 -29.20
C PRO A 172 7.05 0.81 -29.86
N GLY A 173 6.76 2.11 -29.74
CA GLY A 173 5.50 2.71 -30.18
C GLY A 173 4.38 2.69 -29.12
N GLU A 174 4.59 2.04 -27.97
CA GLU A 174 3.71 2.09 -26.81
C GLU A 174 4.35 2.92 -25.69
N LYS A 175 3.57 3.78 -25.03
CA LYS A 175 4.02 4.44 -23.81
C LYS A 175 3.82 3.50 -22.63
N THR A 176 4.87 3.26 -21.87
CA THR A 176 4.78 2.66 -20.54
C THR A 176 4.75 3.76 -19.50
N THR A 177 3.75 3.70 -18.63
CA THR A 177 3.57 4.70 -17.59
C THR A 177 4.25 4.26 -16.30
N ILE A 178 5.08 5.14 -15.76
CA ILE A 178 5.68 5.05 -14.43
C ILE A 178 4.99 6.01 -13.47
N LYS A 179 5.22 5.85 -12.17
CA LYS A 179 4.80 6.84 -11.16
C LYS A 179 5.97 7.78 -10.83
N VAL A 180 5.69 9.08 -10.78
CA VAL A 180 6.64 10.13 -10.41
C VAL A 180 6.05 11.03 -9.33
N PHE A 181 6.88 11.88 -8.71
CA PHE A 181 6.43 12.83 -7.71
C PHE A 181 5.67 14.01 -8.35
N ASP A 182 4.60 14.47 -7.71
CA ASP A 182 3.92 15.71 -8.09
C ASP A 182 4.81 16.91 -7.71
N THR A 183 5.22 17.70 -8.70
CA THR A 183 6.03 18.92 -8.51
C THR A 183 5.41 19.92 -7.53
N ASN A 184 4.08 20.05 -7.49
CA ASN A 184 3.40 20.95 -6.56
C ASN A 184 3.44 20.41 -5.13
N GLU A 185 3.30 19.09 -4.95
CA GLU A 185 3.46 18.45 -3.65
C GLU A 185 4.89 18.61 -3.14
N LEU A 186 5.90 18.43 -4.03
CA LEU A 186 7.30 18.72 -3.70
C LEU A 186 7.51 20.18 -3.31
N ASN A 187 6.95 21.15 -4.03
CA ASN A 187 7.15 22.57 -3.67
C ASN A 187 6.55 22.90 -2.27
N GLY A 188 5.46 22.23 -1.90
CA GLY A 188 4.76 22.45 -0.63
C GLY A 188 5.13 21.49 0.51
N PHE A 189 6.09 20.58 0.32
CA PHE A 189 6.25 19.45 1.25
C PHE A 189 6.81 19.84 2.62
N LEU A 190 7.67 20.86 2.65
CA LEU A 190 8.17 21.47 3.88
C LEU A 190 7.60 22.87 4.04
N THR A 191 7.19 23.17 5.26
CA THR A 191 6.91 24.54 5.70
C THR A 191 7.95 24.93 6.73
N GLU A 192 8.63 26.05 6.49
CA GLU A 192 9.51 26.67 7.46
C GLU A 192 8.72 27.11 8.69
N ALA A 193 9.19 26.70 9.86
CA ALA A 193 8.63 27.10 11.14
C ALA A 193 9.76 27.57 12.06
N GLN A 194 9.59 28.74 12.66
CA GLN A 194 10.50 29.22 13.69
C GLN A 194 10.27 28.42 14.97
N VAL A 195 11.33 27.93 15.61
CA VAL A 195 11.20 27.23 16.91
C VAL A 195 10.52 28.14 17.93
N GLY A 196 10.74 29.45 17.85
CA GLY A 196 10.08 30.43 18.69
C GLY A 196 8.55 30.46 18.60
N ASP A 197 7.96 29.99 17.49
CA ASP A 197 6.51 29.95 17.31
C ASP A 197 5.90 28.64 17.85
N ALA A 198 6.72 27.69 18.28
CA ALA A 198 6.23 26.50 18.96
C ALA A 198 5.49 26.89 20.24
N VAL A 199 4.30 26.35 20.41
CA VAL A 199 3.45 26.61 21.57
C VAL A 199 3.77 25.61 22.67
N LEU A 200 4.04 26.13 23.86
CA LEU A 200 4.17 25.35 25.08
C LEU A 200 2.94 25.61 25.95
N ASN A 201 2.40 24.52 26.50
CA ASN A 201 1.25 24.57 27.38
C ASN A 201 1.72 24.63 28.83
N THR A 202 1.15 25.53 29.61
CA THR A 202 1.27 25.51 31.07
C THR A 202 0.01 24.90 31.66
N PHE A 203 0.21 24.02 32.62
CA PHE A 203 -0.83 23.22 33.23
C PHE A 203 -1.07 23.62 34.68
N ASP A 204 -2.30 23.42 35.15
CA ASP A 204 -2.72 23.60 36.52
C ASP A 204 -3.11 22.23 37.07
N ALA A 205 -2.34 21.74 38.06
CA ALA A 205 -2.58 20.44 38.67
C ALA A 205 -3.96 20.37 39.33
N GLN A 206 -4.52 21.50 39.75
CA GLN A 206 -5.85 21.60 40.36
C GLN A 206 -7.00 21.57 39.34
N LYS A 207 -6.68 21.40 38.05
CA LYS A 207 -7.67 21.28 36.96
C LYS A 207 -7.48 20.03 36.13
N SER A 208 -6.46 19.21 36.39
CA SER A 208 -6.25 17.98 35.62
C SER A 208 -7.25 16.90 36.04
N GLU A 209 -8.14 16.53 35.12
CA GLU A 209 -9.18 15.52 35.29
C GLU A 209 -9.00 14.45 34.19
N ILE A 210 -8.25 13.40 34.50
CA ILE A 210 -7.95 12.31 33.57
C ILE A 210 -8.37 10.98 34.20
N TYR A 211 -9.13 10.18 33.45
CA TYR A 211 -9.47 8.83 33.84
C TYR A 211 -8.24 7.92 33.69
N LYS A 212 -7.95 7.11 34.71
CA LYS A 212 -6.89 6.10 34.64
C LYS A 212 -7.43 4.79 35.19
N GLN A 213 -7.18 3.66 34.51
CA GLN A 213 -7.75 2.36 34.88
C GLN A 213 -9.26 2.45 35.12
N PHE A 214 -9.95 3.18 34.23
CA PHE A 214 -11.39 3.33 34.29
C PHE A 214 -12.07 2.25 33.43
N GLY A 215 -13.15 1.69 33.95
CA GLY A 215 -14.04 0.81 33.19
C GLY A 215 -15.48 0.90 33.65
N ILE A 216 -16.39 0.40 32.81
CA ILE A 216 -17.81 0.28 33.15
C ILE A 216 -18.03 -1.01 33.93
N ALA A 217 -17.61 -2.16 33.40
CA ALA A 217 -17.82 -3.45 34.08
C ALA A 217 -16.63 -4.40 33.98
N LEU A 218 -16.33 -5.05 35.11
CA LEU A 218 -15.39 -6.15 35.24
C LEU A 218 -16.14 -7.44 35.53
N ALA A 219 -15.98 -8.45 34.68
CA ALA A 219 -16.38 -9.82 34.95
C ALA A 219 -15.17 -10.64 35.43
N THR A 220 -15.25 -11.19 36.64
CA THR A 220 -14.21 -12.04 37.22
C THR A 220 -14.76 -13.31 37.89
N ASN A 221 -13.89 -14.28 38.14
CA ASN A 221 -14.23 -15.57 38.76
C ASN A 221 -15.36 -16.35 38.05
N GLY A 222 -15.40 -16.31 36.72
CA GLY A 222 -16.37 -17.06 35.92
C GLY A 222 -17.77 -16.41 35.86
N SER A 223 -17.87 -15.11 36.09
CA SER A 223 -19.10 -14.32 35.95
C SER A 223 -19.30 -13.80 34.53
N ILE A 224 -20.44 -13.15 34.28
CA ILE A 224 -20.81 -12.59 32.99
C ILE A 224 -21.27 -11.14 33.18
N ALA A 225 -20.73 -10.19 32.42
CA ALA A 225 -21.24 -8.81 32.37
C ALA A 225 -21.78 -8.46 30.97
N ASN A 226 -23.02 -7.99 30.91
CA ASN A 226 -23.70 -7.55 29.69
C ASN A 226 -23.96 -6.04 29.76
N LEU A 227 -23.65 -5.32 28.68
CA LEU A 227 -23.83 -3.87 28.59
C LEU A 227 -24.78 -3.51 27.43
N ASN A 228 -25.90 -2.86 27.74
CA ASN A 228 -26.90 -2.40 26.77
C ASN A 228 -27.38 -0.98 27.11
N ILE A 229 -26.63 0.04 26.70
CA ILE A 229 -26.81 1.43 27.13
C ILE A 229 -27.07 2.38 25.96
N GLY A 230 -27.87 3.42 26.21
CA GLY A 230 -28.21 4.43 25.21
C GLY A 230 -29.58 4.20 24.56
N ASP A 231 -29.69 4.59 23.29
CA ASP A 231 -30.89 4.53 22.46
C ASP A 231 -30.54 4.04 21.04
N ASP A 232 -30.70 2.74 20.82
CA ASP A 232 -30.43 2.08 19.53
C ASP A 232 -31.37 2.55 18.40
N THR A 233 -32.40 3.35 18.68
CA THR A 233 -33.24 3.95 17.62
C THR A 233 -32.58 5.15 16.94
N LEU A 234 -31.52 5.70 17.55
CA LEU A 234 -30.76 6.85 17.07
C LEU A 234 -29.48 6.43 16.34
N ASN A 235 -28.79 7.37 15.71
CA ASN A 235 -27.49 7.07 15.12
C ASN A 235 -26.45 6.81 16.22
N VAL A 236 -25.39 6.07 15.89
CA VAL A 236 -24.34 5.71 16.85
C VAL A 236 -23.64 6.96 17.38
N ARG A 237 -23.45 7.97 16.51
CA ARG A 237 -22.83 9.28 16.83
C ARG A 237 -23.72 10.26 17.59
N ASP A 238 -25.00 9.95 17.81
CA ASP A 238 -25.89 10.86 18.53
C ASP A 238 -25.46 10.94 20.00
N LYS A 239 -25.69 12.10 20.63
CA LYS A 239 -25.23 12.36 22.01
C LYS A 239 -25.75 11.32 23.01
N ALA A 240 -26.94 10.77 22.79
CA ALA A 240 -27.53 9.73 23.63
C ALA A 240 -26.73 8.41 23.64
N ASN A 241 -25.89 8.19 22.62
CA ASN A 241 -25.11 6.98 22.37
C ASN A 241 -23.59 7.25 22.48
N THR A 242 -23.18 8.46 22.84
CA THR A 242 -21.78 8.87 22.82
C THR A 242 -21.17 8.87 24.22
N ILE A 243 -20.02 8.22 24.36
CA ILE A 243 -19.15 8.32 25.53
C ILE A 243 -17.84 8.98 25.08
N GLU A 244 -17.51 10.11 25.68
CA GLU A 244 -16.27 10.84 25.40
C GLU A 244 -15.42 10.89 26.68
N LEU A 245 -14.14 10.49 26.58
CA LEU A 245 -13.25 10.36 27.73
C LEU A 245 -11.82 10.79 27.37
N LEU A 246 -11.18 11.51 28.29
CA LEU A 246 -9.74 11.69 28.36
C LEU A 246 -9.19 10.62 29.31
N ALA A 247 -8.81 9.48 28.74
CA ALA A 247 -8.49 8.28 29.50
C ALA A 247 -7.06 7.77 29.24
N LYS A 248 -6.54 7.01 30.20
CA LYS A 248 -5.28 6.28 30.13
C LYS A 248 -5.48 4.89 30.70
N ASP A 249 -4.86 3.88 30.10
CA ASP A 249 -4.80 2.53 30.66
C ASP A 249 -6.19 2.00 31.07
N SER A 250 -7.18 2.08 30.18
CA SER A 250 -8.61 1.93 30.52
C SER A 250 -9.34 0.98 29.56
N SER A 251 -10.18 0.11 30.12
CA SER A 251 -11.00 -0.86 29.39
C SER A 251 -12.45 -0.70 29.82
N LEU A 252 -13.37 -0.38 28.89
CA LEU A 252 -14.77 -0.18 29.27
C LEU A 252 -15.44 -1.47 29.75
N LEU A 253 -15.18 -2.59 29.08
CA LEU A 253 -15.55 -3.92 29.53
C LEU A 253 -14.31 -4.81 29.61
N GLU A 254 -14.11 -5.47 30.74
CA GLU A 254 -13.02 -6.44 30.92
C GLU A 254 -13.52 -7.76 31.50
N ALA A 255 -13.11 -8.86 30.88
CA ALA A 255 -13.21 -10.20 31.43
C ALA A 255 -11.83 -10.64 31.94
N GLN A 256 -11.76 -11.00 33.22
CA GLN A 256 -10.54 -11.45 33.87
C GLN A 256 -10.78 -12.77 34.61
N GLY A 257 -9.83 -13.70 34.54
CA GLY A 257 -9.94 -14.99 35.20
C GLY A 257 -10.81 -16.01 34.44
N THR A 258 -10.56 -17.29 34.72
CA THR A 258 -11.11 -18.38 33.92
C THR A 258 -12.64 -18.37 33.88
N ALA A 259 -13.20 -18.56 32.68
CA ALA A 259 -14.62 -18.60 32.36
C ALA A 259 -15.38 -17.27 32.46
N SER A 260 -14.71 -16.15 32.75
CA SER A 260 -15.35 -14.83 32.81
C SER A 260 -15.67 -14.28 31.42
N GLN A 261 -16.79 -13.58 31.28
CA GLN A 261 -17.29 -13.12 29.98
C GLN A 261 -17.81 -11.69 30.04
N VAL A 262 -17.56 -10.91 28.99
CA VAL A 262 -18.18 -9.59 28.79
C VAL A 262 -18.84 -9.48 27.42
N ASN A 263 -20.03 -8.86 27.35
CA ASN A 263 -20.80 -8.72 26.11
C ASN A 263 -21.32 -7.29 25.95
N TRP A 264 -21.01 -6.65 24.82
CA TRP A 264 -21.53 -5.34 24.41
C TRP A 264 -22.74 -5.52 23.50
N GLN A 265 -23.88 -4.89 23.80
CA GLN A 265 -25.18 -5.18 23.18
C GLN A 265 -25.90 -3.97 22.58
N SER A 266 -25.34 -2.77 22.71
CA SER A 266 -25.96 -1.50 22.30
C SER A 266 -25.13 -0.73 21.27
N ASP A 267 -25.78 0.25 20.65
CA ASP A 267 -25.19 1.12 19.64
C ASP A 267 -24.49 2.33 20.26
N ASN A 268 -23.17 2.38 20.21
CA ASN A 268 -22.41 3.43 20.91
C ASN A 268 -21.20 3.96 20.15
N TYR A 269 -20.98 5.28 20.24
CA TYR A 269 -19.77 5.96 19.80
C TYR A 269 -18.86 6.26 20.98
N ILE A 270 -17.66 5.68 21.00
CA ILE A 270 -16.65 5.89 22.03
C ILE A 270 -15.54 6.76 21.46
N LYS A 271 -15.34 7.92 22.08
CA LYS A 271 -14.27 8.85 21.70
C LYS A 271 -13.24 8.94 22.83
N PHE A 272 -12.11 8.28 22.62
CA PHE A 272 -10.94 8.41 23.48
C PHE A 272 -10.09 9.60 23.05
N ASN A 273 -10.23 10.72 23.75
CA ASN A 273 -9.42 11.90 23.51
C ASN A 273 -7.94 11.62 23.84
N ALA A 274 -7.04 12.26 23.09
CA ALA A 274 -5.60 12.09 23.27
C ALA A 274 -5.11 12.67 24.62
N ALA A 275 -4.95 11.82 25.63
CA ALA A 275 -4.48 12.21 26.95
C ALA A 275 -2.95 12.43 27.01
N PRO A 276 -2.44 13.66 27.19
CA PRO A 276 -1.00 13.93 27.21
C PRO A 276 -0.30 13.29 28.42
N VAL A 277 0.99 12.97 28.28
CA VAL A 277 1.90 12.60 29.39
C VAL A 277 2.72 13.82 29.79
N ILE A 278 2.31 14.50 30.87
CA ILE A 278 2.94 15.75 31.32
C ILE A 278 4.16 15.44 32.21
N PRO A 279 5.31 16.12 32.05
CA PRO A 279 6.43 15.99 32.99
C PRO A 279 6.08 16.39 34.42
N GLU A 280 6.80 15.86 35.41
CA GLU A 280 6.52 16.14 36.82
C GLU A 280 6.75 17.59 37.21
N LYS A 281 7.75 18.28 36.64
CA LYS A 281 8.07 19.67 37.01
C LYS A 281 8.49 20.53 35.83
N THR A 282 9.63 20.19 35.25
CA THR A 282 10.23 20.91 34.14
C THR A 282 10.08 20.08 32.88
N PHE A 283 9.65 20.71 31.80
CA PHE A 283 9.82 20.14 30.48
C PHE A 283 11.15 20.62 29.93
N THR A 284 12.10 19.70 29.88
CA THR A 284 13.31 19.88 29.10
C THR A 284 12.99 19.50 27.67
N GLY A 285 12.71 20.52 26.87
CA GLY A 285 12.48 20.37 25.45
C GLY A 285 13.74 20.63 24.65
N SER A 286 13.73 20.14 23.44
CA SER A 286 14.73 20.51 22.45
C SER A 286 14.13 20.41 21.07
N ALA A 287 14.42 21.38 20.21
CA ALA A 287 14.21 21.29 18.79
C ALA A 287 15.58 21.22 18.12
N GLN A 288 15.78 20.17 17.33
CA GLN A 288 16.87 20.11 16.39
C GLN A 288 16.51 21.04 15.23
N THR A 289 17.26 22.13 15.04
CA THR A 289 17.17 22.87 13.79
C THR A 289 17.76 22.03 12.68
N SER A 290 17.28 22.25 11.47
CA SER A 290 17.77 21.53 10.31
C SER A 290 18.03 22.50 9.18
N VAL A 291 19.03 22.20 8.38
CA VAL A 291 19.16 22.77 7.04
C VAL A 291 18.57 21.77 6.05
N PHE A 292 17.78 22.27 5.11
CA PHE A 292 17.21 21.44 4.05
C PHE A 292 18.06 21.54 2.78
N GLY A 293 18.14 20.44 2.05
CA GLY A 293 18.81 20.38 0.76
C GLY A 293 20.26 19.94 0.84
N ASP A 294 20.83 19.64 -0.33
CA ASP A 294 22.22 19.25 -0.49
C ASP A 294 22.76 19.78 -1.82
N GLU A 295 24.08 19.70 -1.97
CA GLU A 295 24.74 19.88 -3.26
C GLU A 295 25.17 18.52 -3.80
N PHE A 296 24.79 18.22 -5.04
CA PHE A 296 25.18 16.97 -5.70
C PHE A 296 25.40 17.18 -7.19
N SER A 297 26.17 16.28 -7.78
CA SER A 297 26.46 16.27 -9.21
C SER A 297 25.83 15.05 -9.87
N LEU A 298 25.30 15.25 -11.08
CA LEU A 298 24.69 14.21 -11.89
C LEU A 298 25.23 14.26 -13.31
N MET A 299 25.53 13.09 -13.88
CA MET A 299 25.84 12.97 -15.31
C MET A 299 24.58 13.28 -16.13
N THR A 300 24.70 14.22 -17.05
CA THR A 300 23.60 14.66 -17.91
C THR A 300 23.67 14.01 -19.28
N TYR A 301 22.50 13.69 -19.83
CA TYR A 301 22.38 13.13 -21.17
C TYR A 301 21.66 14.11 -22.10
N GLY A 302 22.01 14.07 -23.38
CA GLY A 302 21.43 14.88 -24.44
C GLY A 302 21.71 14.27 -25.80
N TYR A 303 21.56 15.03 -26.87
CA TYR A 303 21.76 14.56 -28.25
C TYR A 303 23.03 15.17 -28.86
N ASP A 304 23.78 14.37 -29.63
CA ASP A 304 24.87 14.86 -30.47
C ASP A 304 24.36 15.43 -31.81
N GLU A 305 25.28 15.91 -32.66
CA GLU A 305 24.94 16.47 -33.98
C GLU A 305 24.27 15.45 -34.92
N ASP A 306 24.47 14.15 -34.68
CA ASP A 306 23.88 13.05 -35.44
C ASP A 306 22.52 12.59 -34.84
N GLY A 307 22.05 13.24 -33.76
CA GLY A 307 20.80 12.91 -33.09
C GLY A 307 20.87 11.64 -32.24
N LYS A 308 22.07 11.19 -31.87
CA LYS A 308 22.28 10.07 -30.96
C LYS A 308 22.36 10.56 -29.52
N VAL A 309 21.80 9.79 -28.59
CA VAL A 309 21.91 10.09 -27.16
C VAL A 309 23.35 9.89 -26.69
N VAL A 310 23.92 10.91 -26.07
CA VAL A 310 25.29 10.94 -25.56
C VAL A 310 25.36 11.59 -24.18
N GLU A 311 26.41 11.25 -23.43
CA GLU A 311 26.80 11.98 -22.22
C GLU A 311 27.20 13.41 -22.62
N THR A 312 26.64 14.41 -21.92
CA THR A 312 26.88 15.83 -22.17
C THR A 312 27.79 16.47 -21.12
N GLY A 313 28.07 15.75 -20.04
CA GLY A 313 28.94 16.17 -18.94
C GLY A 313 28.26 16.02 -17.58
N GLU A 314 28.95 16.46 -16.54
CA GLU A 314 28.42 16.46 -15.17
C GLU A 314 27.85 17.84 -14.84
N ARG A 315 26.63 17.88 -14.29
CA ARG A 315 25.97 19.10 -13.80
C ARG A 315 25.79 19.03 -12.30
N THR A 316 26.21 20.08 -11.60
CA THR A 316 26.00 20.26 -10.16
C THR A 316 24.69 21.01 -9.90
N PHE A 317 23.89 20.49 -8.97
CA PHE A 317 22.67 21.10 -8.47
C PHE A 317 22.86 21.43 -6.99
N THR A 318 22.62 22.68 -6.63
CA THR A 318 22.58 23.14 -5.24
C THR A 318 21.12 23.34 -4.87
N ILE A 319 20.58 22.45 -4.04
CA ILE A 319 19.19 22.51 -3.57
C ILE A 319 19.23 22.96 -2.11
N THR A 320 18.49 24.00 -1.77
CA THR A 320 18.45 24.62 -0.43
C THR A 320 17.03 24.85 0.08
N ASN A 321 16.03 24.74 -0.79
CA ASN A 321 14.61 24.91 -0.47
C ASN A 321 13.73 24.02 -1.36
N THR A 322 12.43 23.93 -1.02
CA THR A 322 11.47 23.06 -1.73
C THR A 322 11.13 23.54 -3.13
N GLN A 323 11.26 24.85 -3.41
CA GLN A 323 11.09 25.39 -4.74
C GLN A 323 12.19 24.90 -5.68
N GLU A 324 13.44 24.91 -5.23
CA GLU A 324 14.58 24.37 -5.99
C GLU A 324 14.45 22.85 -6.21
N LEU A 325 13.93 22.10 -5.22
CA LEU A 325 13.60 20.68 -5.41
C LEU A 325 12.53 20.47 -6.49
N ALA A 326 11.50 21.31 -6.51
CA ALA A 326 10.45 21.27 -7.52
C ALA A 326 11.01 21.60 -8.92
N GLU A 327 11.89 22.60 -9.03
CA GLU A 327 12.58 22.96 -10.27
C GLU A 327 13.50 21.81 -10.76
N PHE A 328 14.21 21.15 -9.84
CA PHE A 328 15.01 19.95 -10.16
C PHE A 328 14.14 18.80 -10.67
N ASN A 329 12.99 18.56 -10.04
CA ASN A 329 12.03 17.55 -10.50
C ASN A 329 11.51 17.86 -11.91
N ASP A 330 11.13 19.11 -12.16
CA ASP A 330 10.69 19.54 -13.49
C ASP A 330 11.79 19.41 -14.55
N TRP A 331 13.06 19.63 -14.19
CA TRP A 331 14.19 19.36 -15.09
C TRP A 331 14.35 17.86 -15.40
N LEU A 332 14.30 16.99 -14.37
CA LEU A 332 14.34 15.53 -14.57
C LEU A 332 13.21 15.04 -15.49
N LEU A 333 12.02 15.61 -15.34
CA LEU A 333 10.82 15.29 -16.14
C LEU A 333 10.79 15.97 -17.51
N GLY A 334 11.81 16.77 -17.88
CA GLY A 334 11.89 17.45 -19.17
C GLY A 334 10.92 18.62 -19.34
N LYS A 335 10.42 19.19 -18.23
CA LYS A 335 9.48 20.33 -18.23
C LYS A 335 10.19 21.69 -18.17
N SER A 336 11.42 21.75 -17.66
CA SER A 336 12.21 22.98 -17.56
C SER A 336 12.62 23.55 -18.93
N ASP A 337 12.97 24.84 -18.98
CA ASP A 337 13.36 25.53 -20.23
C ASP A 337 14.71 25.06 -20.80
N ASP A 338 15.57 24.55 -19.95
CA ASP A 338 16.89 24.01 -20.26
C ASP A 338 16.90 22.47 -20.36
N ALA A 339 15.73 21.83 -20.49
CA ALA A 339 15.62 20.40 -20.76
C ALA A 339 16.25 20.04 -22.12
N ALA A 340 16.81 18.84 -22.21
CA ALA A 340 17.36 18.33 -23.46
C ALA A 340 16.28 18.29 -24.55
N GLN A 341 16.66 18.64 -25.78
CA GLN A 341 15.75 18.59 -26.94
C GLN A 341 16.23 17.55 -27.92
N ASN A 342 15.31 16.74 -28.43
CA ASN A 342 15.59 15.84 -29.56
C ASN A 342 15.85 16.67 -30.85
N PRO A 343 16.33 16.04 -31.94
CA PRO A 343 16.57 16.74 -33.21
C PRO A 343 15.35 17.46 -33.80
N ASP A 344 14.14 17.08 -33.40
CA ASP A 344 12.88 17.71 -33.80
C ASP A 344 12.50 18.92 -32.92
N GLY A 345 13.29 19.22 -31.90
CA GLY A 345 13.11 20.34 -30.97
C GLY A 345 12.14 20.05 -29.81
N GLU A 346 11.72 18.80 -29.63
CA GLU A 346 10.85 18.38 -28.52
C GLU A 346 11.67 18.14 -27.26
N LYS A 347 11.18 18.61 -26.11
CA LYS A 347 11.83 18.38 -24.81
C LYS A 347 11.73 16.92 -24.40
N VAL A 348 12.83 16.35 -23.92
CA VAL A 348 12.94 14.95 -23.49
C VAL A 348 13.39 14.91 -22.02
N SER A 349 12.78 14.02 -21.25
CA SER A 349 13.12 13.82 -19.83
C SER A 349 14.47 13.12 -19.67
N GLN A 350 15.17 13.38 -18.56
CA GLN A 350 16.39 12.62 -18.23
C GLN A 350 16.06 11.14 -17.97
N ILE A 351 14.86 10.85 -17.46
CA ILE A 351 14.41 9.46 -17.24
C ILE A 351 14.37 8.67 -18.56
N GLN A 352 13.85 9.28 -19.64
CA GLN A 352 13.88 8.68 -20.98
C GLN A 352 15.32 8.54 -21.49
N LEU A 353 16.15 9.57 -21.30
CA LEU A 353 17.52 9.56 -21.82
C LEU A 353 18.41 8.52 -21.13
N TRP A 354 18.18 8.18 -19.86
CA TRP A 354 18.89 7.07 -19.19
C TRP A 354 18.58 5.71 -19.83
N ILE A 355 17.36 5.52 -20.34
CA ILE A 355 16.98 4.32 -21.09
C ILE A 355 17.62 4.35 -22.48
N ASP A 356 17.50 5.47 -23.19
CA ASP A 356 18.02 5.61 -24.55
C ASP A 356 19.56 5.53 -24.62
N ALA A 357 20.24 5.93 -23.54
CA ALA A 357 21.70 5.82 -23.38
C ALA A 357 22.16 4.44 -22.87
N GLU A 358 21.23 3.50 -22.63
CA GLU A 358 21.49 2.20 -22.02
C GLU A 358 22.14 2.28 -20.61
N GLU A 359 21.95 3.38 -19.89
CA GLU A 359 22.40 3.50 -18.49
C GLU A 359 21.56 2.60 -17.57
N VAL A 360 20.26 2.48 -17.88
CA VAL A 360 19.33 1.51 -17.30
C VAL A 360 18.59 0.79 -18.42
N THR A 361 18.24 -0.48 -18.23
CA THR A 361 17.65 -1.32 -19.29
C THR A 361 16.13 -1.49 -19.17
N THR A 362 15.54 -1.08 -18.05
CA THR A 362 14.09 -1.22 -17.79
C THR A 362 13.49 0.08 -17.29
N VAL A 363 12.21 0.30 -17.60
CA VAL A 363 11.43 1.44 -17.08
C VAL A 363 11.34 1.44 -15.55
N THR A 364 11.32 0.25 -14.93
CA THR A 364 11.31 0.11 -13.46
C THR A 364 12.63 0.57 -12.87
N ALA A 365 13.78 0.18 -13.46
CA ALA A 365 15.08 0.67 -13.00
C ALA A 365 15.21 2.19 -13.19
N ALA A 366 14.68 2.75 -14.28
CA ALA A 366 14.65 4.19 -14.51
C ALA A 366 13.80 4.92 -13.46
N GLN A 367 12.61 4.40 -13.13
CA GLN A 367 11.76 4.94 -12.08
C GLN A 367 12.45 4.83 -10.71
N THR A 368 13.07 3.70 -10.37
CA THR A 368 13.82 3.53 -9.12
C THR A 368 14.96 4.55 -9.01
N LYS A 369 15.76 4.71 -10.07
CA LYS A 369 16.84 5.71 -10.09
C LYS A 369 16.32 7.13 -9.92
N TYR A 370 15.23 7.48 -10.62
CA TYR A 370 14.55 8.77 -10.44
C TYR A 370 14.07 8.96 -9.00
N ALA A 371 13.45 7.93 -8.43
CA ALA A 371 12.92 7.94 -7.08
C ALA A 371 14.04 8.14 -6.05
N GLU A 372 15.13 7.40 -6.16
CA GLU A 372 16.30 7.51 -5.28
C GLU A 372 16.87 8.93 -5.28
N LEU A 373 16.96 9.59 -6.44
CA LEU A 373 17.44 10.98 -6.52
C LEU A 373 16.54 11.95 -5.73
N ILE A 374 15.23 11.85 -5.89
CA ILE A 374 14.28 12.72 -5.18
C ILE A 374 14.20 12.33 -3.70
N GLU A 375 14.16 11.05 -3.35
CA GLU A 375 14.08 10.55 -1.97
C GLU A 375 15.32 10.91 -1.15
N ASN A 376 16.51 10.85 -1.75
CA ASN A 376 17.75 11.35 -1.13
C ASN A 376 17.64 12.85 -0.81
N LEU A 377 17.01 13.64 -1.67
CA LEU A 377 16.78 15.07 -1.41
C LEU A 377 15.66 15.30 -0.39
N LEU A 378 14.57 14.52 -0.41
CA LEU A 378 13.51 14.58 0.60
C LEU A 378 14.05 14.30 2.01
N THR A 379 15.10 13.46 2.11
CA THR A 379 15.77 13.11 3.37
C THR A 379 17.07 13.87 3.64
N SER A 380 17.45 14.82 2.76
CA SER A 380 18.70 15.60 2.86
C SER A 380 18.78 16.54 4.05
N GLY A 381 17.70 16.69 4.82
CA GLY A 381 17.65 17.51 6.02
C GLY A 381 18.73 17.12 7.02
N LYS A 382 19.76 17.97 7.17
CA LYS A 382 20.87 17.74 8.12
C LYS A 382 20.58 18.46 9.44
N PRO A 383 20.73 17.78 10.58
CA PRO A 383 20.76 18.43 11.89
C PRO A 383 21.79 19.56 11.93
N ALA A 384 21.36 20.76 12.28
CA ALA A 384 22.23 21.90 12.58
C ALA A 384 22.35 22.07 14.11
N ASP A 385 21.98 23.22 14.64
CA ASP A 385 22.01 23.49 16.08
C ASP A 385 20.86 22.78 16.82
N ILE A 386 21.11 22.30 18.04
CA ILE A 386 20.06 21.88 18.96
C ILE A 386 19.69 23.08 19.82
N LEU A 387 18.48 23.60 19.64
CA LEU A 387 17.91 24.57 20.55
C LEU A 387 17.20 23.82 21.67
N SER A 388 17.77 23.85 22.87
CA SER A 388 17.22 23.24 24.08
C SER A 388 16.59 24.30 24.98
N TRP A 389 15.56 23.90 25.73
CA TRP A 389 14.92 24.75 26.70
C TRP A 389 14.46 24.01 27.94
N ASP A 390 14.49 24.74 29.05
CA ASP A 390 13.82 24.34 30.29
C ASP A 390 12.70 25.34 30.58
N TYR A 391 11.50 24.80 30.77
CA TYR A 391 10.36 25.57 31.28
C TYR A 391 9.62 24.77 32.36
N ASP A 392 9.14 25.47 33.39
CA ASP A 392 8.26 24.87 34.40
C ASP A 392 6.87 24.63 33.78
N VAL A 393 6.45 23.35 33.71
CA VAL A 393 5.19 22.96 33.05
C VAL A 393 3.96 23.31 33.87
N TRP A 394 4.12 23.49 35.19
CA TRP A 394 3.02 23.75 36.12
C TRP A 394 3.00 25.22 36.51
N THR A 395 1.80 25.82 36.60
CA THR A 395 1.64 27.25 36.91
C THR A 395 2.22 27.70 38.25
N ASP A 396 2.39 26.77 39.19
CA ASP A 396 2.95 27.03 40.51
C ASP A 396 4.49 26.81 40.60
N GLY A 397 5.12 26.32 39.52
CA GLY A 397 6.55 26.02 39.46
C GLY A 397 6.97 24.84 40.36
N LEU A 398 6.02 24.05 40.86
CA LEU A 398 6.28 22.89 41.72
C LEU A 398 6.26 21.58 40.94
N SER A 399 6.76 20.52 41.57
CA SER A 399 6.69 19.17 41.03
C SER A 399 5.35 18.54 41.41
N HIS A 400 4.69 17.89 40.45
CA HIS A 400 3.43 17.18 40.62
C HIS A 400 3.55 15.75 40.11
N THR A 401 2.84 14.85 40.75
CA THR A 401 2.66 13.47 40.30
C THR A 401 1.16 13.19 40.33
N ASN A 402 0.52 13.05 39.17
CA ASN A 402 -0.92 12.82 39.06
C ASN A 402 -1.26 12.07 37.75
N ASN A 403 -2.54 11.86 37.44
CA ASN A 403 -2.92 11.16 36.21
C ASN A 403 -2.47 11.87 34.92
N ALA A 404 -2.20 13.17 34.97
CA ALA A 404 -1.61 13.89 33.84
C ALA A 404 -0.16 13.45 33.58
N THR A 405 0.60 13.10 34.62
CA THR A 405 1.99 12.64 34.49
C THR A 405 2.13 11.14 34.22
N ALA A 406 1.06 10.37 34.39
CA ALA A 406 1.05 8.94 34.08
C ALA A 406 1.21 8.64 32.57
N GLY A 407 1.82 7.50 32.22
CA GLY A 407 1.88 7.02 30.83
C GLY A 407 0.50 6.71 30.26
N ARG A 408 0.35 6.74 28.92
CA ARG A 408 -0.94 6.57 28.24
C ARG A 408 -1.57 5.19 28.43
N GLY A 409 -0.76 4.14 28.55
CA GLY A 409 -1.25 2.76 28.63
C GLY A 409 -2.07 2.37 27.40
N GLU A 410 -3.01 1.45 27.60
CA GLU A 410 -3.88 0.91 26.55
C GLU A 410 -5.32 1.43 26.68
N LEU A 411 -6.11 1.38 25.60
CA LEU A 411 -7.49 1.86 25.58
C LEU A 411 -8.37 0.91 24.77
N HIS A 412 -9.32 0.27 25.45
CA HIS A 412 -10.17 -0.78 24.89
C HIS A 412 -11.65 -0.52 25.17
N ALA A 413 -12.51 -0.93 24.24
CA ALA A 413 -13.93 -1.09 24.54
C ALA A 413 -14.20 -2.44 25.20
N ILE A 414 -13.59 -3.51 24.68
CA ILE A 414 -13.78 -4.90 25.14
C ILE A 414 -12.42 -5.57 25.31
N TYR A 415 -12.15 -6.12 26.49
CA TYR A 415 -10.89 -6.79 26.79
C TYR A 415 -11.07 -8.17 27.42
N ALA A 416 -10.55 -9.21 26.77
CA ALA A 416 -10.48 -10.58 27.27
C ALA A 416 -9.06 -10.89 27.78
N ASN A 417 -8.87 -10.78 29.09
CA ASN A 417 -7.57 -10.81 29.74
C ASN A 417 -7.25 -12.20 30.33
N GLY A 418 -6.66 -13.08 29.51
CA GLY A 418 -6.11 -14.36 29.93
C GLY A 418 -6.97 -15.58 29.61
N ALA A 419 -6.43 -16.76 29.91
CA ALA A 419 -6.97 -18.04 29.47
C ALA A 419 -8.41 -18.30 29.98
N GLY A 420 -9.29 -18.61 29.04
CA GLY A 420 -10.70 -18.91 29.32
C GLY A 420 -11.59 -17.69 29.54
N THR A 421 -11.08 -16.46 29.32
CA THR A 421 -11.90 -15.25 29.26
C THR A 421 -12.51 -15.06 27.87
N SER A 422 -13.66 -14.39 27.79
CA SER A 422 -14.24 -14.01 26.50
C SER A 422 -14.84 -12.60 26.46
N GLY A 423 -14.73 -11.94 25.31
CA GLY A 423 -15.36 -10.66 25.02
C GLY A 423 -16.15 -10.69 23.71
N THR A 424 -17.41 -10.25 23.72
CA THR A 424 -18.29 -10.31 22.55
C THR A 424 -18.89 -8.94 22.22
N LEU A 425 -18.84 -8.53 20.95
CA LEU A 425 -19.76 -7.52 20.42
C LEU A 425 -20.97 -8.26 19.84
N ASN A 426 -22.16 -8.06 20.40
CA ASN A 426 -23.34 -8.83 20.04
C ASN A 426 -23.87 -8.49 18.65
N LYS A 427 -24.66 -9.43 18.13
CA LYS A 427 -25.40 -9.25 16.88
C LYS A 427 -26.32 -8.03 17.01
N ASP A 428 -26.44 -7.29 15.91
CA ASP A 428 -27.28 -6.10 15.76
C ASP A 428 -26.78 -4.85 16.53
N ALA A 429 -25.71 -4.97 17.33
CA ALA A 429 -25.04 -3.83 17.95
C ALA A 429 -23.98 -3.22 17.02
N ILE A 430 -23.86 -1.88 17.07
CA ILE A 430 -22.86 -1.09 16.34
C ILE A 430 -21.99 -0.35 17.36
N ILE A 431 -20.70 -0.66 17.40
CA ILE A 431 -19.72 0.13 18.16
C ILE A 431 -18.81 0.88 17.21
N ALA A 432 -18.68 2.19 17.41
CA ALA A 432 -17.71 3.01 16.72
C ALA A 432 -16.72 3.58 17.73
N VAL A 433 -15.42 3.35 17.52
CA VAL A 433 -14.39 3.76 18.48
C VAL A 433 -13.30 4.56 17.78
N ASP A 434 -13.10 5.79 18.26
CA ASP A 434 -12.05 6.70 17.82
C ASP A 434 -11.00 6.86 18.92
N GLY A 435 -9.75 6.54 18.60
CA GLY A 435 -8.61 6.71 19.51
C GLY A 435 -8.29 5.54 20.43
N SER A 436 -8.77 4.32 20.13
CA SER A 436 -8.33 3.10 20.84
C SER A 436 -6.82 2.92 20.76
N ILE A 437 -6.22 2.28 21.76
CA ILE A 437 -4.79 1.93 21.78
C ILE A 437 -4.69 0.42 21.98
N ASN A 438 -4.04 -0.27 21.04
CA ASN A 438 -3.85 -1.73 21.03
C ASN A 438 -5.15 -2.56 20.90
N GLY A 439 -6.14 -2.05 20.15
CA GLY A 439 -7.35 -2.78 19.81
C GLY A 439 -8.61 -2.17 20.42
N VAL A 440 -9.68 -2.03 19.63
CA VAL A 440 -11.01 -1.74 20.18
C VAL A 440 -11.49 -2.95 20.99
N MET A 441 -11.34 -4.13 20.39
CA MET A 441 -11.45 -5.42 21.08
C MET A 441 -10.05 -6.03 21.21
N LYS A 442 -9.69 -6.49 22.42
CA LYS A 442 -8.40 -7.12 22.67
C LYS A 442 -8.54 -8.46 23.38
N ALA A 443 -7.71 -9.42 22.99
CA ALA A 443 -7.52 -10.68 23.71
C ALA A 443 -6.04 -11.01 23.90
N ILE A 444 -5.66 -11.52 25.08
CA ILE A 444 -4.29 -11.97 25.34
C ILE A 444 -4.26 -13.31 26.07
N ASN A 445 -3.16 -14.05 25.93
CA ASN A 445 -2.81 -15.22 26.75
C ASN A 445 -3.92 -16.27 26.86
N GLY A 446 -4.53 -16.64 25.73
CA GLY A 446 -5.62 -17.61 25.64
C GLY A 446 -7.03 -17.04 25.83
N GLY A 447 -7.19 -15.71 25.89
CA GLY A 447 -8.50 -15.05 25.82
C GLY A 447 -9.13 -15.19 24.42
N VAL A 448 -10.45 -14.97 24.35
CA VAL A 448 -11.22 -15.07 23.10
C VAL A 448 -12.05 -13.81 22.87
N ILE A 449 -11.94 -13.17 21.70
CA ILE A 449 -12.82 -12.08 21.30
C ILE A 449 -13.64 -12.43 20.06
N THR A 450 -14.93 -12.09 20.07
CA THR A 450 -15.86 -12.38 18.98
C THR A 450 -16.66 -11.14 18.58
N ASN A 451 -16.59 -10.73 17.32
CA ASN A 451 -17.51 -9.72 16.77
C ASN A 451 -18.69 -10.41 16.08
N LEU A 452 -19.92 -10.16 16.53
CA LEU A 452 -21.17 -10.58 15.87
C LEU A 452 -21.94 -9.39 15.27
N GLY A 453 -21.55 -8.16 15.60
CA GLY A 453 -22.21 -6.91 15.22
C GLY A 453 -21.41 -6.10 14.19
N GLU A 454 -21.46 -4.78 14.28
CA GLU A 454 -20.70 -3.86 13.43
C GLU A 454 -19.68 -3.07 14.25
N LEU A 455 -18.40 -3.19 13.90
CA LEU A 455 -17.28 -2.56 14.58
C LEU A 455 -16.61 -1.53 13.67
N ASN A 456 -16.72 -0.25 13.99
CA ASN A 456 -16.01 0.83 13.31
C ASN A 456 -14.76 1.22 14.12
N ALA A 457 -13.57 1.09 13.53
CA ALA A 457 -12.29 1.41 14.16
C ALA A 457 -11.63 2.63 13.49
N LEU A 458 -11.46 3.71 14.26
CA LEU A 458 -11.10 5.03 13.75
C LEU A 458 -9.87 5.62 14.43
N ARG A 459 -9.10 6.37 13.64
CA ARG A 459 -8.02 7.24 14.09
C ARG A 459 -8.19 8.61 13.44
N THR A 460 -9.01 9.48 14.04
CA THR A 460 -9.29 10.81 13.45
C THR A 460 -8.25 11.88 13.81
N SER A 461 -7.33 11.59 14.74
CA SER A 461 -6.24 12.48 15.16
C SER A 461 -4.86 11.85 14.98
N THR A 462 -3.89 12.63 14.53
CA THR A 462 -2.48 12.20 14.41
C THR A 462 -1.82 11.94 15.77
N GLY A 463 -2.35 12.53 16.85
CA GLY A 463 -1.86 12.34 18.23
C GLY A 463 -2.39 11.08 18.94
N GLN A 464 -3.03 10.18 18.21
CA GLN A 464 -3.51 8.88 18.69
C GLN A 464 -2.71 7.75 18.03
N SER A 465 -2.69 6.58 18.68
CA SER A 465 -2.09 5.35 18.14
C SER A 465 -2.86 4.82 16.93
N LEU A 466 -2.26 3.83 16.25
CA LEU A 466 -2.92 3.10 15.16
C LEU A 466 -4.25 2.50 15.65
N ALA A 467 -5.33 2.72 14.90
CA ALA A 467 -6.60 2.07 15.19
C ALA A 467 -6.54 0.60 14.80
N ILE A 468 -7.01 -0.28 15.69
CA ILE A 468 -7.07 -1.72 15.42
C ILE A 468 -8.45 -2.18 15.85
N GLY A 469 -9.23 -2.79 14.97
CA GLY A 469 -10.56 -3.32 15.31
C GLY A 469 -10.44 -4.42 16.35
N MET A 470 -9.80 -5.52 15.99
CA MET A 470 -9.58 -6.67 16.87
C MET A 470 -8.10 -7.03 16.98
N LEU A 471 -7.54 -7.08 18.19
CA LEU A 471 -6.16 -7.52 18.44
C LEU A 471 -6.15 -8.79 19.28
N ALA A 472 -5.45 -9.83 18.82
CA ALA A 472 -5.18 -11.03 19.60
C ALA A 472 -3.68 -11.34 19.66
N LYS A 473 -3.16 -11.51 20.89
CA LYS A 473 -1.77 -11.91 21.15
C LYS A 473 -1.72 -13.19 21.99
N ASP A 474 -1.22 -14.27 21.39
CA ASP A 474 -1.32 -15.62 21.97
C ASP A 474 -2.76 -15.97 22.35
N ALA A 475 -3.73 -15.60 21.50
CA ALA A 475 -5.16 -15.59 21.79
C ALA A 475 -6.01 -15.85 20.54
N THR A 476 -7.34 -15.86 20.67
CA THR A 476 -8.27 -16.10 19.55
C THR A 476 -9.12 -14.88 19.25
N ALA A 477 -9.25 -14.52 17.97
CA ALA A 477 -10.17 -13.48 17.51
C ALA A 477 -11.02 -13.99 16.33
N THR A 478 -12.34 -13.83 16.42
CA THR A 478 -13.27 -14.23 15.35
C THR A 478 -14.21 -13.07 14.98
N ASN A 479 -14.21 -12.68 13.70
CA ASN A 479 -15.19 -11.75 13.15
C ASN A 479 -16.30 -12.51 12.42
N ASN A 480 -17.53 -12.51 12.94
CA ASN A 480 -18.73 -13.00 12.25
C ASN A 480 -19.60 -11.85 11.70
N GLY A 481 -19.33 -10.62 12.14
CA GLY A 481 -20.08 -9.43 11.78
C GLY A 481 -19.37 -8.58 10.72
N ILE A 482 -19.46 -7.26 10.86
CA ILE A 482 -18.81 -6.29 9.98
C ILE A 482 -17.71 -5.56 10.76
N ILE A 483 -16.53 -5.43 10.18
CA ILE A 483 -15.48 -4.53 10.66
C ILE A 483 -15.26 -3.45 9.61
N ASN A 484 -15.43 -2.19 9.97
CA ASN A 484 -15.11 -1.02 9.17
C ASN A 484 -13.83 -0.40 9.72
N SER A 485 -12.71 -0.72 9.08
CA SER A 485 -11.37 -0.27 9.49
C SER A 485 -10.99 1.00 8.73
N GLY A 486 -10.77 2.09 9.47
CA GLY A 486 -10.50 3.40 8.89
C GLY A 486 -11.71 4.03 8.19
N LEU A 487 -12.90 3.50 8.46
CA LEU A 487 -14.19 3.96 7.97
C LEU A 487 -15.16 4.15 9.11
N PHE A 488 -16.08 5.09 8.94
CA PHE A 488 -17.25 5.20 9.80
C PHE A 488 -18.50 5.06 8.95
N ILE A 489 -19.12 3.89 9.01
CA ILE A 489 -20.44 3.63 8.47
C ILE A 489 -21.41 3.61 9.66
N ASP A 490 -22.43 4.47 9.59
CA ASP A 490 -23.50 4.56 10.57
C ASP A 490 -24.82 4.17 9.89
N LYS A 491 -25.94 4.21 10.62
CA LYS A 491 -27.25 3.78 10.12
C LYS A 491 -27.73 4.57 8.89
N ASP A 492 -27.23 5.79 8.71
CA ASP A 492 -27.51 6.64 7.55
C ASP A 492 -26.39 6.66 6.49
N GLY A 493 -25.43 5.74 6.60
CA GLY A 493 -24.39 5.47 5.60
C GLY A 493 -22.99 5.95 6.01
N ASN A 494 -22.10 6.05 5.02
CA ASN A 494 -20.71 6.42 5.23
C ASN A 494 -20.57 7.92 5.59
N GLN A 495 -19.95 8.19 6.73
CA GLN A 495 -19.76 9.53 7.29
C GLN A 495 -18.56 10.29 6.69
N ASN A 496 -17.79 9.67 5.79
CA ASN A 496 -16.61 10.25 5.12
C ASN A 496 -15.59 10.87 6.10
N VAL A 497 -15.37 10.19 7.22
CA VAL A 497 -14.40 10.60 8.23
C VAL A 497 -12.98 10.32 7.76
N ASN A 498 -12.08 11.24 8.10
CA ASN A 498 -10.66 11.05 7.89
C ASN A 498 -10.11 9.99 8.85
N SER A 499 -9.23 9.12 8.37
CA SER A 499 -8.50 8.16 9.20
C SER A 499 -7.02 8.15 8.86
N TYR A 500 -6.17 8.24 9.89
CA TYR A 500 -4.70 8.27 9.78
C TYR A 500 -4.05 6.87 9.86
N GLY A 501 -4.78 5.81 9.56
CA GLY A 501 -4.30 4.42 9.64
C GLY A 501 -5.21 3.57 10.50
N ALA A 502 -5.54 2.37 10.02
CA ALA A 502 -6.32 1.39 10.75
C ALA A 502 -6.08 -0.04 10.25
N PHE A 503 -6.10 -0.98 11.19
CA PHE A 503 -6.16 -2.42 10.90
C PHE A 503 -7.53 -3.00 11.29
N GLY A 504 -8.07 -3.90 10.46
CA GLY A 504 -9.30 -4.62 10.79
C GLY A 504 -9.07 -5.61 11.92
N MET A 505 -8.16 -6.57 11.69
CA MET A 505 -7.75 -7.58 12.66
C MET A 505 -6.21 -7.71 12.71
N GLN A 506 -5.67 -7.94 13.89
CA GLN A 506 -4.23 -8.18 14.11
C GLN A 506 -3.99 -9.43 14.97
N GLY A 507 -3.15 -10.34 14.48
CA GLY A 507 -2.70 -11.54 15.17
C GLY A 507 -1.20 -11.55 15.42
N GLN A 508 -0.80 -11.74 16.69
CA GLN A 508 0.59 -11.82 17.13
C GLN A 508 0.83 -13.09 17.96
N GLY A 509 2.11 -13.50 18.11
CA GLY A 509 2.47 -14.70 18.84
C GLY A 509 1.89 -15.96 18.19
N THR A 510 1.20 -16.79 18.99
CA THR A 510 0.56 -18.05 18.56
C THR A 510 -0.94 -17.92 18.30
N SER A 511 -1.41 -16.70 18.02
CA SER A 511 -2.84 -16.40 17.88
C SER A 511 -3.55 -17.11 16.74
N GLN A 512 -4.86 -17.31 16.90
CA GLN A 512 -5.78 -17.79 15.86
C GLN A 512 -6.76 -16.68 15.48
N ILE A 513 -6.72 -16.23 14.22
CA ILE A 513 -7.52 -15.13 13.70
C ILE A 513 -8.44 -15.66 12.60
N THR A 514 -9.75 -15.45 12.74
CA THR A 514 -10.72 -15.92 11.74
C THR A 514 -11.67 -14.80 11.33
N ASN A 515 -11.82 -14.57 10.03
CA ASN A 515 -12.87 -13.73 9.47
C ASN A 515 -13.95 -14.60 8.81
N GLU A 516 -15.11 -14.73 9.45
CA GLU A 516 -16.33 -15.35 8.91
C GLU A 516 -17.26 -14.31 8.27
N GLY A 517 -17.13 -13.04 8.65
CA GLY A 517 -17.99 -11.93 8.21
C GLY A 517 -17.33 -11.03 7.15
N THR A 518 -17.55 -9.73 7.25
CA THR A 518 -17.01 -8.73 6.32
C THR A 518 -15.99 -7.83 7.01
N ILE A 519 -14.86 -7.59 6.35
CA ILE A 519 -13.89 -6.54 6.70
C ILE A 519 -13.87 -5.52 5.56
N ASN A 520 -14.23 -4.27 5.84
CA ASN A 520 -14.04 -3.15 4.93
C ASN A 520 -12.83 -2.35 5.39
N GLN A 521 -11.73 -2.46 4.66
CA GLN A 521 -10.48 -1.73 4.91
C GLN A 521 -10.40 -0.51 3.99
N ALA A 522 -10.48 0.70 4.56
CA ALA A 522 -10.22 1.91 3.79
C ALA A 522 -8.73 2.11 3.51
N ILE A 523 -8.43 2.68 2.35
CA ILE A 523 -7.15 3.34 2.11
C ILE A 523 -7.04 4.58 3.01
N THR A 524 -5.91 4.77 3.67
CA THR A 524 -5.67 5.89 4.59
C THR A 524 -4.66 6.89 4.03
N THR A 525 -4.55 8.05 4.65
CA THR A 525 -3.72 9.16 4.15
C THR A 525 -2.22 8.90 4.28
N ASP A 526 -1.41 9.50 3.40
CA ASP A 526 0.07 9.51 3.45
C ASP A 526 0.66 10.37 4.59
N ASN A 527 -0.18 11.07 5.37
CA ASN A 527 0.28 11.81 6.53
C ASN A 527 0.42 10.86 7.73
N PHE A 528 1.48 10.06 7.70
CA PHE A 528 1.86 9.13 8.76
C PHE A 528 2.47 9.91 9.93
N GLY A 529 1.63 10.62 10.68
CA GLY A 529 1.94 10.93 12.06
C GLY A 529 2.27 9.60 12.73
N THR A 530 3.54 9.36 12.99
CA THR A 530 4.07 8.07 13.44
C THR A 530 3.31 7.67 14.70
N ALA A 531 3.02 6.38 14.92
CA ALA A 531 2.36 5.96 16.16
C ALA A 531 3.25 6.16 17.42
N SER A 532 4.53 6.55 17.22
CA SER A 532 5.38 7.19 18.22
C SER A 532 4.82 8.56 18.69
N ALA A 533 4.08 9.27 17.84
CA ALA A 533 3.50 10.59 18.06
C ALA A 533 2.24 10.62 18.93
N ALA A 534 1.79 9.49 19.49
CA ALA A 534 0.90 9.56 20.65
C ALA A 534 1.63 10.19 21.83
N ASP A 535 2.96 10.11 21.93
CA ASP A 535 3.69 11.03 22.78
C ASP A 535 4.15 12.24 21.92
N PRO A 536 3.56 13.45 22.07
CA PRO A 536 4.14 14.65 21.45
C PRO A 536 5.58 14.93 21.90
N TRP A 537 6.11 14.15 22.84
CA TRP A 537 7.45 14.20 23.39
C TRP A 537 8.33 12.98 23.05
N SER A 538 7.82 12.01 22.27
CA SER A 538 8.65 10.90 21.78
C SER A 538 9.59 11.38 20.68
N LYS A 539 10.87 11.05 20.82
CA LYS A 539 11.95 11.42 19.89
C LYS A 539 12.10 10.44 18.72
N ASP A 540 11.35 9.34 18.72
CA ASP A 540 11.50 8.27 17.74
C ASP A 540 10.69 8.57 16.48
N LYS A 541 11.37 8.92 15.39
CA LYS A 541 10.81 8.84 14.03
C LYS A 541 11.10 7.43 13.49
N PRO A 542 10.11 6.52 13.32
CA PRO A 542 10.34 5.30 12.56
C PRO A 542 10.92 5.66 11.18
N THR A 543 11.99 4.96 10.81
CA THR A 543 12.81 5.21 9.63
C THR A 543 12.22 4.65 8.33
N ASP A 544 11.13 3.87 8.42
CA ASP A 544 10.64 3.05 7.32
C ASP A 544 9.18 3.40 6.98
N SER A 545 8.85 3.37 5.68
CA SER A 545 7.49 3.56 5.16
C SER A 545 6.56 2.45 5.67
N LEU A 546 5.70 2.77 6.64
CA LEU A 546 4.73 1.84 7.21
C LEU A 546 3.42 1.89 6.44
N THR A 547 2.98 0.78 5.84
CA THR A 547 1.60 0.66 5.34
C THR A 547 0.64 0.55 6.53
N LEU A 548 -0.25 1.53 6.69
CA LEU A 548 -1.18 1.62 7.83
C LEU A 548 -2.64 1.25 7.49
N ALA A 549 -2.89 0.67 6.32
CA ALA A 549 -4.22 0.24 5.88
C ALA A 549 -4.22 -1.27 5.57
N ILE A 550 -4.58 -2.09 6.56
CA ILE A 550 -4.49 -3.56 6.45
C ILE A 550 -5.75 -4.22 7.02
N GLY A 551 -6.47 -4.99 6.21
CA GLY A 551 -7.67 -5.71 6.67
C GLY A 551 -7.34 -6.75 7.74
N MET A 552 -6.40 -7.66 7.47
CA MET A 552 -5.84 -8.62 8.43
C MET A 552 -4.32 -8.58 8.44
N GLN A 553 -3.71 -8.39 9.60
CA GLN A 553 -2.24 -8.45 9.77
C GLN A 553 -1.86 -9.62 10.67
N LEU A 554 -0.91 -10.45 10.21
CA LEU A 554 -0.46 -11.66 10.91
C LEU A 554 1.06 -11.66 11.02
N SER A 555 1.59 -11.84 12.23
CA SER A 555 3.03 -11.91 12.51
C SER A 555 3.38 -13.06 13.44
N ASP A 556 4.67 -13.23 13.75
CA ASP A 556 5.21 -14.30 14.58
C ASP A 556 4.82 -15.70 14.10
N ASN A 557 3.95 -16.42 14.82
CA ASN A 557 3.45 -17.76 14.51
C ASN A 557 1.92 -17.77 14.40
N ALA A 558 1.31 -16.61 14.14
CA ALA A 558 -0.14 -16.49 14.07
C ALA A 558 -0.71 -17.28 12.88
N GLN A 559 -1.94 -17.77 13.05
CA GLN A 559 -2.69 -18.49 12.02
C GLN A 559 -3.93 -17.69 11.67
N GLY A 560 -4.05 -17.31 10.40
CA GLY A 560 -5.19 -16.54 9.89
C GLY A 560 -6.02 -17.33 8.89
N VAL A 561 -7.34 -17.22 8.99
CA VAL A 561 -8.28 -17.78 8.00
C VAL A 561 -9.31 -16.73 7.61
N ASN A 562 -9.51 -16.54 6.31
CA ASN A 562 -10.66 -15.81 5.78
C ASN A 562 -11.68 -16.79 5.19
N ASN A 563 -12.87 -16.81 5.76
CA ASN A 563 -14.06 -17.54 5.31
C ASN A 563 -15.14 -16.62 4.73
N GLY A 564 -15.07 -15.31 4.99
CA GLY A 564 -16.01 -14.30 4.50
C GLY A 564 -15.41 -13.35 3.45
N ASP A 565 -15.72 -12.06 3.58
CA ASP A 565 -15.34 -11.01 2.62
C ASP A 565 -14.33 -10.03 3.21
N ILE A 566 -13.26 -9.73 2.46
CA ILE A 566 -12.34 -8.63 2.76
C ILE A 566 -12.37 -7.65 1.58
N ASN A 567 -12.81 -6.43 1.83
CA ASN A 567 -12.92 -5.38 0.83
C ASN A 567 -11.89 -4.28 1.12
N VAL A 568 -11.00 -4.02 0.17
CA VAL A 568 -10.19 -2.81 0.14
C VAL A 568 -10.97 -1.73 -0.62
N VAL A 569 -11.27 -0.64 0.07
CA VAL A 569 -12.19 0.40 -0.39
C VAL A 569 -11.54 1.79 -0.34
N ASP A 570 -12.09 2.72 -1.10
CA ASP A 570 -11.67 4.13 -1.08
C ASP A 570 -11.96 4.76 0.29
N GLY A 571 -10.90 5.22 0.98
CA GLY A 571 -11.05 6.10 2.13
C GLY A 571 -11.26 7.54 1.69
N ARG A 572 -11.92 8.35 2.53
CA ARG A 572 -12.25 9.72 2.15
C ARG A 572 -12.04 10.72 3.27
N LYS A 573 -11.66 11.94 2.92
CA LYS A 573 -11.68 13.11 3.82
C LYS A 573 -12.50 14.23 3.21
N ASN A 574 -13.58 14.60 3.89
CA ASN A 574 -14.49 15.65 3.42
C ASN A 574 -14.94 15.43 1.95
N GLY A 575 -15.08 14.16 1.54
CA GLY A 575 -15.46 13.75 0.20
C GLY A 575 -14.32 13.61 -0.82
N ALA A 576 -13.08 14.00 -0.50
CA ALA A 576 -11.91 13.74 -1.35
C ALA A 576 -11.43 12.29 -1.19
N SER A 577 -11.10 11.64 -2.31
CA SER A 577 -10.67 10.23 -2.37
C SER A 577 -9.20 10.05 -1.97
N TYR A 578 -8.90 8.89 -1.40
CA TYR A 578 -7.55 8.39 -1.14
C TYR A 578 -7.15 7.25 -2.09
N GLY A 579 -7.77 7.15 -3.26
CA GLY A 579 -7.55 6.06 -4.22
C GLY A 579 -6.11 5.92 -4.74
N SER A 580 -5.25 6.92 -4.52
CA SER A 580 -3.81 6.89 -4.83
C SER A 580 -2.94 6.32 -3.70
N GLY A 581 -3.51 5.94 -2.55
CA GLY A 581 -2.76 5.35 -1.45
C GLY A 581 -2.46 3.86 -1.65
N ILE A 582 -1.87 3.25 -0.61
CA ILE A 582 -1.53 1.82 -0.58
C ILE A 582 -2.35 1.14 0.52
N ALA A 583 -2.96 0.01 0.21
CA ALA A 583 -3.66 -0.82 1.19
C ALA A 583 -3.55 -2.32 0.86
N TYR A 584 -3.65 -3.12 1.91
CA TYR A 584 -3.64 -4.58 1.80
C TYR A 584 -4.92 -5.18 2.38
N GLY A 585 -5.50 -6.15 1.68
CA GLY A 585 -6.54 -6.99 2.27
C GLY A 585 -5.95 -7.79 3.43
N VAL A 586 -4.82 -8.44 3.17
CA VAL A 586 -4.08 -9.25 4.15
C VAL A 586 -2.58 -8.99 4.05
N GLU A 587 -1.89 -8.82 5.18
CA GLU A 587 -0.44 -8.81 5.28
C GLU A 587 0.03 -9.97 6.17
N VAL A 588 0.98 -10.76 5.67
CA VAL A 588 1.58 -11.89 6.39
C VAL A 588 3.09 -11.67 6.56
N ALA A 589 3.56 -11.82 7.80
CA ALA A 589 4.95 -11.66 8.21
C ALA A 589 5.44 -12.84 9.07
N ASP A 590 6.76 -12.97 9.16
CA ASP A 590 7.51 -13.95 9.95
C ASP A 590 7.19 -15.41 9.59
N ASN A 591 6.77 -16.22 10.57
CA ASN A 591 6.37 -17.61 10.41
C ASN A 591 4.84 -17.78 10.44
N ALA A 592 4.09 -16.69 10.27
CA ALA A 592 2.65 -16.74 10.23
C ALA A 592 2.14 -17.53 9.02
N THR A 593 0.89 -17.99 9.12
CA THR A 593 0.21 -18.72 8.05
C THR A 593 -1.14 -18.07 7.74
N PHE A 594 -1.54 -18.10 6.46
CA PHE A 594 -2.83 -17.56 6.04
C PHE A 594 -3.52 -18.45 5.02
N THR A 595 -4.83 -18.62 5.15
CA THR A 595 -5.68 -19.25 4.14
C THR A 595 -6.89 -18.38 3.81
N ASN A 596 -7.07 -18.03 2.54
CA ASN A 596 -8.36 -17.57 2.01
C ASN A 596 -9.16 -18.80 1.56
N SER A 597 -10.20 -19.16 2.30
CA SER A 597 -10.95 -20.41 2.12
C SER A 597 -11.77 -20.45 0.83
N ALA A 598 -12.15 -21.66 0.43
CA ALA A 598 -13.08 -21.83 -0.68
C ALA A 598 -14.43 -21.15 -0.35
N GLY A 599 -14.91 -20.29 -1.25
CA GLY A 599 -16.13 -19.50 -1.05
C GLY A 599 -15.90 -18.12 -0.44
N ALA A 600 -14.72 -17.86 0.15
CA ALA A 600 -14.34 -16.55 0.68
C ALA A 600 -13.88 -15.61 -0.45
N SER A 601 -13.98 -14.30 -0.23
CA SER A 601 -13.58 -13.28 -1.21
C SER A 601 -12.66 -12.20 -0.65
N ILE A 602 -11.71 -11.76 -1.47
CA ILE A 602 -10.91 -10.54 -1.27
C ILE A 602 -11.13 -9.64 -2.49
N TYR A 603 -11.58 -8.41 -2.29
CA TYR A 603 -11.92 -7.49 -3.36
C TYR A 603 -11.21 -6.16 -3.21
N LEU A 604 -10.51 -5.70 -4.25
CA LEU A 604 -9.92 -4.37 -4.31
C LEU A 604 -10.75 -3.47 -5.20
N GLY A 605 -11.00 -2.24 -4.76
CA GLY A 605 -11.75 -1.25 -5.55
C GLY A 605 -13.24 -1.28 -5.35
N ARG A 606 -13.76 -1.89 -4.28
CA ARG A 606 -15.21 -1.91 -4.01
C ARG A 606 -15.66 -0.58 -3.40
N ASN A 607 -16.87 -0.13 -3.72
CA ASN A 607 -17.47 1.00 -3.01
C ASN A 607 -18.01 0.56 -1.65
N ALA A 608 -17.57 1.23 -0.57
CA ALA A 608 -17.98 0.91 0.79
C ALA A 608 -19.49 1.05 1.06
N SER A 609 -20.19 1.92 0.32
CA SER A 609 -21.62 2.17 0.49
C SER A 609 -22.50 1.42 -0.53
N ASP A 610 -21.92 0.93 -1.62
CA ASP A 610 -22.63 0.22 -2.69
C ASP A 610 -21.72 -0.90 -3.25
N PRO A 611 -21.72 -2.09 -2.63
CA PRO A 611 -20.88 -3.22 -3.02
C PRO A 611 -21.02 -3.69 -4.47
N SER A 612 -22.06 -3.23 -5.19
CA SER A 612 -22.27 -3.53 -6.61
C SER A 612 -21.42 -2.68 -7.57
N LYS A 613 -20.72 -1.67 -7.05
CA LYS A 613 -19.94 -0.72 -7.84
C LYS A 613 -18.47 -0.69 -7.44
N ASP A 614 -17.65 -0.39 -8.43
CA ASP A 614 -16.24 -0.11 -8.24
C ASP A 614 -15.97 1.39 -8.05
N VAL A 615 -14.89 1.68 -7.33
CA VAL A 615 -14.30 3.01 -7.15
C VAL A 615 -12.96 3.07 -7.86
N THR A 616 -12.55 4.28 -8.26
CA THR A 616 -11.21 4.51 -8.80
C THR A 616 -10.17 4.37 -7.69
N MET A 617 -9.25 3.45 -7.88
CA MET A 617 -8.05 3.24 -7.08
C MET A 617 -6.86 3.23 -8.03
N SER A 618 -6.28 4.41 -8.29
CA SER A 618 -5.15 4.57 -9.21
C SER A 618 -3.84 3.99 -8.67
N GLY A 619 -3.78 3.72 -7.35
CA GLY A 619 -2.64 3.17 -6.62
C GLY A 619 -1.48 4.17 -6.44
N GLY A 620 -0.64 3.90 -5.42
CA GLY A 620 0.45 4.78 -4.99
C GLY A 620 1.83 4.40 -5.53
N SER A 621 2.89 4.71 -4.80
CA SER A 621 4.27 4.40 -5.18
C SER A 621 4.59 2.89 -5.15
N SER A 622 3.83 2.13 -4.36
CA SER A 622 3.90 0.67 -4.28
C SER A 622 2.56 0.05 -4.65
N LEU A 623 2.59 -1.25 -4.95
CA LEU A 623 1.39 -2.00 -5.29
C LEU A 623 0.48 -2.14 -4.06
N SER A 624 -0.81 -1.84 -4.22
CA SER A 624 -1.82 -2.40 -3.30
C SER A 624 -1.97 -3.91 -3.54
N ALA A 625 -2.49 -4.65 -2.56
CA ALA A 625 -2.62 -6.11 -2.72
C ALA A 625 -3.84 -6.72 -2.03
N GLY A 626 -4.37 -7.79 -2.61
CA GLY A 626 -5.29 -8.68 -1.90
C GLY A 626 -4.59 -9.36 -0.74
N ILE A 627 -3.48 -10.03 -1.05
CA ILE A 627 -2.59 -10.65 -0.07
C ILE A 627 -1.17 -10.18 -0.34
N MET A 628 -0.50 -9.65 0.68
CA MET A 628 0.92 -9.28 0.64
C MET A 628 1.72 -10.14 1.62
N THR A 629 2.84 -10.71 1.15
CA THR A 629 3.78 -11.44 2.00
C THR A 629 5.04 -10.61 2.20
N LYS A 630 5.38 -10.30 3.45
CA LYS A 630 6.72 -9.79 3.83
C LYS A 630 7.68 -10.94 4.10
N SER A 631 7.15 -11.98 4.74
CA SER A 631 7.72 -13.29 5.01
C SER A 631 6.58 -14.17 5.51
N ALA A 632 6.59 -15.47 5.27
CA ALA A 632 5.48 -16.32 5.68
C ALA A 632 5.91 -17.79 5.64
N LYS A 633 5.37 -18.59 6.55
CA LYS A 633 5.54 -20.04 6.50
C LYS A 633 4.69 -20.67 5.41
N GLU A 634 3.44 -20.22 5.26
CA GLU A 634 2.51 -20.72 4.24
C GLU A 634 1.38 -19.72 3.98
N VAL A 635 1.08 -19.46 2.71
CA VAL A 635 -0.05 -18.63 2.29
C VAL A 635 -0.81 -19.33 1.17
N ILE A 636 -2.12 -19.55 1.36
CA ILE A 636 -2.95 -20.26 0.39
C ILE A 636 -4.18 -19.42 0.02
N ASN A 637 -4.40 -19.23 -1.28
CA ASN A 637 -5.68 -18.73 -1.80
C ASN A 637 -6.49 -19.89 -2.41
N ASN A 638 -7.52 -20.38 -1.71
CA ASN A 638 -8.55 -21.27 -2.24
C ASN A 638 -9.80 -20.51 -2.74
N GLY A 639 -9.97 -19.26 -2.29
CA GLY A 639 -11.14 -18.43 -2.59
C GLY A 639 -11.02 -17.59 -3.85
N LEU A 640 -11.76 -16.48 -3.90
CA LEU A 640 -11.75 -15.51 -4.98
C LEU A 640 -10.97 -14.25 -4.58
N ILE A 641 -10.04 -13.80 -5.42
CA ILE A 641 -9.46 -12.46 -5.34
C ILE A 641 -9.89 -11.67 -6.58
N THR A 642 -10.43 -10.46 -6.41
CA THR A 642 -10.84 -9.60 -7.53
C THR A 642 -10.20 -8.22 -7.44
N LEU A 643 -9.57 -7.80 -8.53
CA LEU A 643 -9.19 -6.40 -8.76
C LEU A 643 -10.28 -5.76 -9.63
N GLY A 644 -11.03 -4.80 -9.07
CA GLY A 644 -12.13 -4.11 -9.75
C GLY A 644 -11.70 -3.33 -11.00
N THR A 645 -12.66 -2.88 -11.80
CA THR A 645 -12.42 -2.14 -13.05
C THR A 645 -11.70 -0.82 -12.83
N GLY A 646 -11.94 -0.18 -11.69
CA GLY A 646 -11.29 1.07 -11.29
C GLY A 646 -9.91 0.91 -10.65
N VAL A 647 -9.38 -0.32 -10.52
CA VAL A 647 -8.11 -0.59 -9.84
C VAL A 647 -6.93 -0.53 -10.80
N ARG A 648 -5.87 0.15 -10.38
CA ARG A 648 -4.56 0.23 -11.02
C ARG A 648 -3.46 0.08 -10.00
N ASN A 649 -2.27 -0.31 -10.47
CA ASN A 649 -1.08 -0.51 -9.64
C ASN A 649 -1.37 -1.40 -8.41
N ALA A 650 -1.98 -2.57 -8.65
CA ALA A 650 -2.30 -3.53 -7.60
C ALA A 650 -1.98 -4.98 -8.01
N ALA A 651 -1.91 -5.87 -7.02
CA ALA A 651 -1.77 -7.30 -7.20
C ALA A 651 -2.89 -8.09 -6.49
N GLY A 652 -3.30 -9.22 -7.05
CA GLY A 652 -4.07 -10.20 -6.29
C GLY A 652 -3.23 -10.75 -5.14
N MET A 653 -2.02 -11.23 -5.46
CA MET A 653 -1.00 -11.68 -4.52
C MET A 653 0.33 -10.99 -4.81
N LEU A 654 0.86 -10.24 -3.84
CA LEU A 654 2.16 -9.57 -3.87
C LEU A 654 3.15 -10.31 -2.98
N ILE A 655 4.19 -10.88 -3.59
CA ILE A 655 5.12 -11.76 -2.91
C ILE A 655 6.52 -11.13 -2.89
N GLY A 656 6.94 -10.69 -1.72
CA GLY A 656 8.32 -10.31 -1.43
C GLY A 656 8.90 -11.19 -0.33
N ASN A 657 10.15 -11.60 -0.47
CA ASN A 657 10.90 -12.30 0.60
C ASN A 657 10.15 -13.48 1.27
N ALA A 658 9.32 -14.22 0.52
CA ALA A 658 8.65 -15.41 1.07
C ALA A 658 9.70 -16.41 1.59
N THR A 659 9.43 -16.96 2.77
CA THR A 659 10.26 -17.95 3.48
C THR A 659 9.66 -19.35 3.45
N GLY A 660 8.46 -19.48 2.88
CA GLY A 660 7.68 -20.70 2.75
C GLY A 660 6.70 -20.61 1.58
N ASN A 661 5.80 -21.58 1.47
CA ASN A 661 5.00 -21.76 0.26
C ASN A 661 3.93 -20.68 0.09
N VAL A 662 3.73 -20.24 -1.15
CA VAL A 662 2.65 -19.33 -1.53
C VAL A 662 1.89 -19.91 -2.71
N ILE A 663 0.65 -20.35 -2.49
CA ILE A 663 -0.09 -21.19 -3.44
C ILE A 663 -1.45 -20.58 -3.75
N ASN A 664 -1.75 -20.40 -5.04
CA ASN A 664 -3.10 -20.10 -5.51
C ASN A 664 -3.75 -21.39 -6.05
N THR A 665 -4.79 -21.89 -5.40
CA THR A 665 -5.66 -22.99 -5.86
C THR A 665 -7.05 -22.50 -6.29
N GLY A 666 -7.43 -21.28 -5.89
CA GLY A 666 -8.68 -20.62 -6.18
C GLY A 666 -8.67 -19.79 -7.46
N ASN A 667 -9.44 -18.70 -7.45
CA ASN A 667 -9.60 -17.82 -8.60
C ASN A 667 -9.02 -16.43 -8.32
N ILE A 668 -8.30 -15.88 -9.30
CA ILE A 668 -7.88 -14.47 -9.31
C ILE A 668 -8.47 -13.82 -10.57
N VAL A 669 -9.18 -12.70 -10.40
CA VAL A 669 -9.83 -11.96 -11.49
C VAL A 669 -9.29 -10.54 -11.53
N ILE A 670 -8.78 -10.12 -12.68
CA ILE A 670 -8.15 -8.81 -12.87
C ILE A 670 -8.99 -8.01 -13.87
N ASN A 671 -9.82 -7.08 -13.40
CA ASN A 671 -10.74 -6.32 -14.25
C ASN A 671 -10.25 -4.92 -14.63
N GLY A 672 -9.18 -4.43 -14.00
CA GLY A 672 -8.73 -3.04 -14.16
C GLY A 672 -8.61 -2.62 -15.63
N ASP A 673 -9.23 -1.50 -15.99
CA ASP A 673 -9.24 -0.95 -17.34
C ASP A 673 -8.59 0.44 -17.43
N SER A 674 -8.26 0.88 -18.64
CA SER A 674 -7.50 2.12 -18.87
C SER A 674 -8.19 3.40 -18.41
N SER A 675 -9.48 3.36 -18.02
CA SER A 675 -10.20 4.54 -17.54
C SER A 675 -9.68 5.06 -16.19
N ALA A 676 -9.01 4.21 -15.41
CA ALA A 676 -8.46 4.54 -14.10
C ALA A 676 -6.96 4.89 -14.11
N GLY A 677 -6.34 4.92 -15.29
CA GLY A 677 -4.89 5.09 -15.48
C GLY A 677 -4.28 3.95 -16.29
N SER A 678 -2.97 4.01 -16.50
CA SER A 678 -2.22 3.12 -17.39
C SER A 678 -1.27 2.18 -16.65
N SER A 679 -1.11 2.31 -15.33
CA SER A 679 -0.32 1.35 -14.53
C SER A 679 -0.88 -0.08 -14.60
N ARG A 680 0.00 -1.07 -14.60
CA ARG A 680 -0.40 -2.49 -14.72
C ARG A 680 -0.97 -3.03 -13.41
N ASN A 681 -1.88 -3.98 -13.53
CA ASN A 681 -2.24 -4.87 -12.44
C ASN A 681 -1.68 -6.27 -12.65
N TYR A 682 -1.50 -6.98 -11.55
CA TYR A 682 -0.95 -8.31 -11.51
C TYR A 682 -1.91 -9.29 -10.83
N GLY A 683 -2.03 -10.51 -11.33
CA GLY A 683 -2.72 -11.57 -10.61
C GLY A 683 -1.85 -12.04 -9.44
N ILE A 684 -0.69 -12.57 -9.79
CA ILE A 684 0.39 -12.92 -8.87
C ILE A 684 1.63 -12.14 -9.32
N THR A 685 2.31 -11.47 -8.40
CA THR A 685 3.60 -10.84 -8.68
C THR A 685 4.63 -11.27 -7.65
N VAL A 686 5.75 -11.79 -8.14
CA VAL A 686 6.89 -12.28 -7.33
C VAL A 686 8.05 -11.34 -7.55
N ARG A 687 8.61 -10.84 -6.44
CA ARG A 687 9.78 -9.98 -6.46
C ARG A 687 10.88 -10.64 -5.66
N ASP A 688 11.99 -10.93 -6.33
CA ASP A 688 13.22 -11.36 -5.68
C ASP A 688 12.97 -12.55 -4.71
N SER A 689 12.12 -13.52 -5.09
CA SER A 689 11.66 -14.59 -4.18
C SER A 689 11.26 -15.86 -4.94
N GLY A 690 11.12 -16.98 -4.24
CA GLY A 690 10.75 -18.28 -4.84
C GLY A 690 11.93 -19.17 -5.25
N ALA A 691 13.10 -18.60 -5.59
CA ALA A 691 14.24 -19.38 -6.08
C ALA A 691 15.16 -19.95 -4.97
N GLU A 692 14.87 -19.67 -3.70
CA GLU A 692 15.71 -20.00 -2.54
C GLU A 692 14.88 -20.75 -1.46
N ASN A 693 15.53 -21.20 -0.39
CA ASN A 693 14.94 -21.87 0.79
C ASN A 693 13.91 -23.00 0.56
N ASN A 694 13.89 -23.61 -0.63
CA ASN A 694 12.93 -24.65 -1.04
C ASN A 694 11.45 -24.21 -0.91
N GLN A 695 11.18 -22.90 -1.00
CA GLN A 695 9.80 -22.42 -1.05
C GLN A 695 9.20 -22.65 -2.43
N GLU A 696 7.91 -22.93 -2.49
CA GLU A 696 7.17 -23.05 -3.74
C GLU A 696 6.18 -21.88 -3.89
N ILE A 697 6.39 -21.06 -4.92
CA ILE A 697 5.40 -20.07 -5.35
C ILE A 697 4.67 -20.65 -6.56
N ARG A 698 3.41 -21.06 -6.38
CA ARG A 698 2.69 -21.85 -7.39
C ARG A 698 1.26 -21.42 -7.67
N ASN A 699 0.88 -21.45 -8.94
CA ASN A 699 -0.50 -21.33 -9.40
C ASN A 699 -1.08 -22.70 -9.85
N ASP A 700 -2.00 -23.22 -9.05
CA ASP A 700 -2.84 -24.38 -9.32
C ASP A 700 -4.27 -24.03 -9.72
N GLY A 701 -4.67 -22.79 -9.48
CA GLY A 701 -6.01 -22.27 -9.73
C GLY A 701 -6.14 -21.54 -11.06
N LYS A 702 -7.21 -20.76 -11.18
CA LYS A 702 -7.52 -20.01 -12.40
C LYS A 702 -7.22 -18.52 -12.23
N ILE A 703 -6.52 -17.94 -13.21
CA ILE A 703 -6.31 -16.50 -13.31
C ILE A 703 -7.03 -15.99 -14.56
N ASN A 704 -7.96 -15.04 -14.38
CA ASN A 704 -8.64 -14.34 -15.46
C ASN A 704 -8.08 -12.93 -15.58
N VAL A 705 -7.41 -12.67 -16.70
CA VAL A 705 -6.87 -11.36 -17.06
C VAL A 705 -7.88 -10.68 -17.98
N ASN A 706 -8.76 -9.87 -17.37
CA ASN A 706 -9.74 -9.04 -18.07
C ASN A 706 -9.18 -7.62 -18.27
N GLY A 707 -10.01 -6.67 -18.73
CA GLY A 707 -9.61 -5.26 -18.86
C GLY A 707 -8.49 -5.02 -19.88
N THR A 708 -7.57 -4.11 -19.56
CA THR A 708 -6.44 -3.73 -20.44
C THR A 708 -5.16 -3.51 -19.65
N ASN A 709 -4.00 -3.81 -20.26
CA ASN A 709 -2.66 -3.67 -19.69
C ASN A 709 -2.48 -4.42 -18.35
N ASN A 710 -3.01 -5.63 -18.26
CA ASN A 710 -2.93 -6.48 -17.07
C ASN A 710 -2.03 -7.70 -17.33
N VAL A 711 -1.47 -8.23 -16.25
CA VAL A 711 -0.55 -9.38 -16.27
C VAL A 711 -1.09 -10.46 -15.32
N GLY A 712 -1.18 -11.71 -15.78
CA GLY A 712 -1.61 -12.83 -14.95
C GLY A 712 -0.58 -13.16 -13.86
N ILE A 713 0.60 -13.61 -14.27
CA ILE A 713 1.73 -13.90 -13.39
C ILE A 713 2.93 -13.05 -13.80
N HIS A 714 3.51 -12.34 -12.84
CA HIS A 714 4.71 -11.55 -13.02
C HIS A 714 5.82 -12.04 -12.09
N VAL A 715 7.03 -12.18 -12.62
CA VAL A 715 8.23 -12.54 -11.84
C VAL A 715 9.34 -11.57 -12.18
N SER A 716 9.82 -10.85 -11.17
CA SER A 716 10.90 -9.88 -11.28
C SER A 716 12.06 -10.24 -10.37
N ALA A 717 13.26 -10.32 -10.94
CA ALA A 717 14.50 -10.67 -10.26
C ALA A 717 15.50 -9.54 -10.41
N THR A 718 15.34 -8.47 -9.65
CA THR A 718 16.19 -7.28 -9.75
C THR A 718 17.47 -7.46 -8.92
N ASN A 719 17.34 -7.95 -7.69
CA ASN A 719 18.44 -8.03 -6.72
C ASN A 719 18.86 -9.47 -6.40
N LYS A 720 17.94 -10.43 -6.54
CA LYS A 720 18.21 -11.87 -6.36
C LYS A 720 17.32 -12.69 -7.28
N ASN A 721 17.62 -13.98 -7.37
CA ASN A 721 16.85 -14.87 -8.22
C ASN A 721 15.38 -14.92 -7.76
N ALA A 722 14.48 -15.00 -8.73
CA ALA A 722 13.06 -15.14 -8.48
C ALA A 722 12.47 -16.29 -9.30
N GLU A 723 11.52 -17.02 -8.73
CA GLU A 723 10.91 -18.17 -9.37
C GLU A 723 9.41 -18.28 -9.07
N ALA A 724 8.63 -18.62 -10.10
CA ALA A 724 7.24 -19.03 -9.96
C ALA A 724 6.93 -20.22 -10.86
N THR A 725 5.99 -21.06 -10.43
CA THR A 725 5.58 -22.27 -11.16
C THR A 725 4.07 -22.27 -11.37
N THR A 726 3.61 -22.77 -12.52
CA THR A 726 2.20 -23.13 -12.71
C THR A 726 2.05 -24.65 -12.76
N SER A 727 0.83 -25.17 -12.66
CA SER A 727 0.59 -26.62 -12.72
C SER A 727 -0.53 -26.99 -13.68
N ALA A 728 -0.64 -28.28 -13.99
CA ALA A 728 -1.65 -28.81 -14.90
C ALA A 728 -3.10 -28.65 -14.40
N SER A 729 -3.32 -28.39 -13.10
CA SER A 729 -4.66 -28.06 -12.58
C SER A 729 -5.03 -26.60 -12.81
N GLY A 730 -4.01 -25.74 -12.98
CA GLY A 730 -4.18 -24.31 -13.16
C GLY A 730 -4.50 -23.90 -14.60
N SER A 731 -4.97 -22.67 -14.75
CA SER A 731 -5.19 -22.05 -16.07
C SER A 731 -5.03 -20.53 -16.01
N ILE A 732 -4.58 -19.95 -17.11
CA ILE A 732 -4.52 -18.49 -17.28
C ILE A 732 -5.30 -18.12 -18.54
N VAL A 733 -6.36 -17.34 -18.36
CA VAL A 733 -7.25 -16.89 -19.45
C VAL A 733 -7.11 -15.39 -19.63
N VAL A 734 -6.72 -14.96 -20.82
CA VAL A 734 -6.53 -13.55 -21.18
C VAL A 734 -7.69 -13.09 -22.06
N ASP A 735 -8.70 -12.52 -21.40
CA ASP A 735 -10.01 -12.14 -21.95
C ASP A 735 -10.14 -10.64 -22.25
N GLY A 736 -9.27 -9.82 -21.68
CA GLY A 736 -9.23 -8.38 -21.91
C GLY A 736 -8.77 -8.01 -23.33
N GLU A 737 -9.27 -6.89 -23.87
CA GLU A 737 -8.82 -6.39 -25.19
C GLU A 737 -7.39 -5.85 -25.11
N GLY A 738 -6.44 -6.63 -25.61
CA GLY A 738 -5.10 -6.15 -25.89
C GLY A 738 -5.10 -5.43 -27.23
N SER A 739 -5.28 -4.11 -27.27
CA SER A 739 -4.91 -3.40 -28.49
C SER A 739 -3.40 -3.63 -28.74
N VAL A 740 -2.93 -3.43 -29.98
CA VAL A 740 -1.49 -3.45 -30.32
C VAL A 740 -0.67 -2.35 -29.64
N GLY A 741 -1.28 -1.61 -28.70
CA GLY A 741 -0.69 -0.54 -27.91
C GLY A 741 -0.80 -0.71 -26.38
N ASN A 742 -1.58 -1.70 -25.90
CA ASN A 742 -1.88 -1.93 -24.47
C ASN A 742 -2.18 -3.42 -24.23
N ARG A 743 -1.20 -4.28 -24.54
CA ARG A 743 -1.38 -5.73 -24.55
C ARG A 743 -1.56 -6.28 -23.13
N ASN A 744 -2.38 -7.33 -23.01
CA ASN A 744 -2.46 -8.13 -21.79
C ASN A 744 -1.50 -9.33 -21.89
N TYR A 745 -0.99 -9.78 -20.75
CA TYR A 745 -0.01 -10.86 -20.65
C TYR A 745 -0.55 -11.97 -19.75
N ALA A 746 -0.43 -13.23 -20.16
CA ALA A 746 -0.66 -14.35 -19.24
C ALA A 746 0.49 -14.46 -18.24
N VAL A 747 1.73 -14.45 -18.73
CA VAL A 747 2.96 -14.55 -17.93
C VAL A 747 3.97 -13.51 -18.38
N TRP A 748 4.67 -12.89 -17.44
CA TRP A 748 5.81 -12.01 -17.68
C TRP A 748 6.93 -12.32 -16.69
N ALA A 749 8.09 -12.73 -17.20
CA ALA A 749 9.34 -12.87 -16.44
C ALA A 749 10.35 -11.79 -16.85
N GLU A 750 10.95 -11.09 -15.88
CA GLU A 750 11.99 -10.08 -16.12
C GLU A 750 13.18 -10.26 -15.15
N GLY A 751 14.38 -10.38 -15.72
CA GLY A 751 15.61 -10.53 -14.95
C GLY A 751 16.47 -9.28 -15.04
N GLY A 752 16.98 -8.84 -13.89
CA GLY A 752 17.96 -7.76 -13.80
C GLY A 752 19.39 -8.23 -14.08
N LYS A 753 20.33 -7.31 -13.86
CA LYS A 753 21.77 -7.58 -14.02
C LYS A 753 22.26 -8.69 -13.08
N ASP A 754 21.76 -8.71 -11.84
CA ASP A 754 22.24 -9.59 -10.78
C ASP A 754 21.27 -10.72 -10.43
N GLY A 755 19.98 -10.56 -10.74
CA GLY A 755 18.93 -11.55 -10.48
C GLY A 755 18.46 -12.24 -11.76
N LYS A 756 18.28 -13.56 -11.69
CA LYS A 756 17.65 -14.35 -12.75
C LYS A 756 16.19 -14.64 -12.41
N ALA A 757 15.27 -14.27 -13.30
CA ALA A 757 13.86 -14.64 -13.18
C ALA A 757 13.60 -15.97 -13.89
N VAL A 758 12.90 -16.89 -13.23
CA VAL A 758 12.51 -18.18 -13.80
C VAL A 758 11.01 -18.35 -13.67
N VAL A 759 10.35 -18.73 -14.77
CA VAL A 759 8.96 -19.18 -14.74
C VAL A 759 8.85 -20.56 -15.33
N ASN A 760 8.33 -21.50 -14.54
CA ASN A 760 7.97 -22.83 -15.00
C ASN A 760 6.49 -22.83 -15.40
N VAL A 761 6.23 -22.76 -16.69
CA VAL A 761 4.87 -22.79 -17.23
C VAL A 761 4.52 -24.26 -17.44
N TYR A 762 3.53 -24.78 -16.72
CA TYR A 762 2.99 -26.14 -16.83
C TYR A 762 1.44 -26.15 -16.84
N SER A 763 0.83 -25.02 -17.19
CA SER A 763 -0.62 -24.79 -17.16
C SER A 763 -1.14 -24.33 -18.50
N ASN A 764 -2.44 -24.56 -18.78
CA ASN A 764 -3.09 -24.07 -19.98
C ASN A 764 -3.12 -22.53 -20.01
N ILE A 765 -2.76 -21.96 -21.17
CA ILE A 765 -2.89 -20.53 -21.48
C ILE A 765 -3.93 -20.36 -22.59
N THR A 766 -4.86 -19.42 -22.46
CA THR A 766 -5.86 -19.09 -23.48
C THR A 766 -5.87 -17.60 -23.78
N LEU A 767 -5.74 -17.22 -25.05
CA LEU A 767 -5.73 -15.84 -25.51
C LEU A 767 -7.02 -15.57 -26.32
N ASN A 768 -7.96 -14.80 -25.75
CA ASN A 768 -9.30 -14.65 -26.34
C ASN A 768 -9.54 -13.37 -27.13
N LYS A 769 -8.66 -12.37 -27.01
CA LYS A 769 -8.76 -11.10 -27.73
C LYS A 769 -7.51 -10.80 -28.53
N ALA A 770 -7.67 -9.95 -29.54
CA ALA A 770 -6.58 -9.55 -30.40
C ALA A 770 -5.41 -9.00 -29.58
N GLY A 771 -4.19 -9.09 -30.11
CA GLY A 771 -3.01 -8.47 -29.50
C GLY A 771 -2.52 -9.06 -28.17
N ASN A 772 -3.24 -9.97 -27.52
CA ASN A 772 -2.80 -10.56 -26.25
C ASN A 772 -1.51 -11.39 -26.43
N ILE A 773 -0.70 -11.42 -25.37
CA ILE A 773 0.57 -12.16 -25.32
C ILE A 773 0.46 -13.28 -24.28
N GLY A 774 0.89 -14.48 -24.66
CA GLY A 774 0.98 -15.62 -23.75
C GLY A 774 2.07 -15.41 -22.70
N VAL A 775 3.32 -15.57 -23.10
CA VAL A 775 4.47 -15.49 -22.21
C VAL A 775 5.44 -14.44 -22.70
N HIS A 776 5.76 -13.47 -21.85
CA HIS A 776 6.83 -12.52 -22.08
C HIS A 776 8.05 -12.85 -21.21
N VAL A 777 9.24 -12.80 -21.79
CA VAL A 777 10.52 -13.05 -21.12
C VAL A 777 11.47 -11.92 -21.47
N ARG A 778 12.01 -11.24 -20.45
CA ARG A 778 12.84 -10.06 -20.62
C ARG A 778 14.21 -10.20 -19.93
N ASP A 779 15.25 -9.83 -20.66
CA ASP A 779 16.63 -9.74 -20.18
C ASP A 779 17.10 -11.03 -19.49
N ASN A 780 17.59 -11.02 -18.25
CA ASN A 780 18.12 -12.23 -17.58
C ASN A 780 16.99 -13.16 -17.05
N ALA A 781 16.01 -13.45 -17.90
CA ALA A 781 14.85 -14.27 -17.56
C ALA A 781 14.78 -15.55 -18.41
N VAL A 782 14.19 -16.59 -17.82
CA VAL A 782 13.97 -17.89 -18.44
C VAL A 782 12.53 -18.32 -18.27
N ALA A 783 11.88 -18.68 -19.37
CA ALA A 783 10.66 -19.47 -19.35
C ALA A 783 10.98 -20.93 -19.64
N ASN A 784 10.59 -21.82 -18.73
CA ASN A 784 10.61 -23.26 -18.95
C ASN A 784 9.21 -23.69 -19.41
N VAL A 785 9.14 -24.30 -20.59
CA VAL A 785 7.89 -24.57 -21.31
C VAL A 785 7.73 -26.07 -21.52
N ASP A 786 6.62 -26.62 -21.03
CA ASP A 786 6.21 -28.01 -21.30
C ASP A 786 5.16 -28.13 -22.41
N SER A 787 4.63 -29.35 -22.60
CA SER A 787 3.59 -29.62 -23.60
C SER A 787 2.24 -28.93 -23.34
N LEU A 788 1.88 -28.66 -22.08
CA LEU A 788 0.61 -28.02 -21.70
C LEU A 788 0.65 -26.50 -21.86
N SER A 789 1.84 -25.95 -22.04
CA SER A 789 2.09 -24.51 -22.03
C SER A 789 1.83 -23.82 -23.36
N SER A 790 1.49 -24.58 -24.40
CA SER A 790 1.15 -24.07 -25.73
C SER A 790 -0.10 -23.16 -25.65
N PRO A 791 0.02 -21.84 -25.90
CA PRO A 791 -1.13 -20.95 -25.81
C PRO A 791 -2.21 -21.31 -26.84
N ALA A 792 -3.48 -21.33 -26.42
CA ALA A 792 -4.61 -21.44 -27.32
C ALA A 792 -4.95 -20.06 -27.90
N PHE A 793 -4.72 -19.90 -29.21
CA PHE A 793 -5.03 -18.69 -29.96
C PHE A 793 -6.49 -18.68 -30.39
N ASN A 794 -7.24 -17.63 -30.03
CA ASN A 794 -8.65 -17.48 -30.38
C ASN A 794 -8.96 -16.12 -31.04
N SER A 795 -7.94 -15.34 -31.42
CA SER A 795 -8.08 -14.06 -32.11
C SER A 795 -6.81 -13.68 -32.87
N THR A 796 -6.85 -12.57 -33.62
CA THR A 796 -5.74 -12.11 -34.47
C THR A 796 -4.63 -11.36 -33.73
N ASP A 797 -3.46 -11.19 -34.36
CA ASP A 797 -2.36 -10.31 -33.88
C ASP A 797 -1.77 -10.73 -32.51
N GLN A 798 -2.06 -11.97 -32.09
CA GLN A 798 -1.63 -12.56 -30.83
C GLN A 798 -0.21 -13.11 -30.91
N ILE A 799 0.51 -13.08 -29.79
CA ILE A 799 1.86 -13.62 -29.68
C ILE A 799 1.88 -14.73 -28.61
N GLY A 800 2.39 -15.90 -28.97
CA GLY A 800 2.53 -17.00 -28.01
C GLY A 800 3.62 -16.68 -26.98
N TYR A 801 4.85 -16.51 -27.46
CA TYR A 801 6.02 -16.20 -26.66
C TYR A 801 6.73 -14.98 -27.21
N TYR A 802 6.98 -14.00 -26.35
CA TYR A 802 7.73 -12.81 -26.67
C TYR A 802 9.00 -12.72 -25.81
N LEU A 803 10.16 -12.97 -26.42
CA LEU A 803 11.45 -12.86 -25.76
C LEU A 803 12.13 -11.56 -26.19
N TYR A 804 12.59 -10.78 -25.22
CA TYR A 804 13.20 -9.48 -25.45
C TYR A 804 14.47 -9.31 -24.61
N GLY A 805 15.53 -8.78 -25.20
CA GLY A 805 16.71 -8.38 -24.45
C GLY A 805 17.71 -9.51 -24.22
N LYS A 806 18.91 -9.12 -23.78
CA LYS A 806 20.05 -10.03 -23.65
C LYS A 806 19.85 -11.02 -22.50
N GLY A 807 19.94 -12.31 -22.82
CA GLY A 807 19.76 -13.39 -21.84
C GLY A 807 18.36 -14.00 -21.83
N ALA A 808 17.40 -13.36 -22.50
CA ALA A 808 16.02 -13.81 -22.50
C ALA A 808 15.94 -15.12 -23.27
N THR A 809 15.54 -16.18 -22.56
CA THR A 809 15.58 -17.55 -23.09
C THR A 809 14.27 -18.27 -22.81
N ALA A 810 13.79 -19.03 -23.78
CA ALA A 810 12.74 -20.03 -23.59
C ALA A 810 13.37 -21.41 -23.75
N ASN A 811 13.32 -22.21 -22.68
CA ASN A 811 13.64 -23.62 -22.73
C ASN A 811 12.38 -24.37 -23.11
N ILE A 812 12.35 -24.91 -24.31
CA ILE A 812 11.16 -25.54 -24.87
C ILE A 812 11.38 -27.05 -24.79
N GLY A 813 10.50 -27.75 -24.07
CA GLY A 813 10.48 -29.22 -24.08
C GLY A 813 9.83 -29.78 -25.35
N GLN A 814 9.00 -30.81 -25.20
CA GLN A 814 8.12 -31.23 -26.28
C GLN A 814 6.92 -30.28 -26.34
N ALA A 815 6.81 -29.50 -27.41
CA ALA A 815 5.68 -28.58 -27.61
C ALA A 815 5.04 -28.79 -28.97
N VAL A 816 3.73 -28.99 -28.96
CA VAL A 816 2.88 -29.02 -30.16
C VAL A 816 2.02 -27.77 -30.11
N MET A 817 2.35 -26.79 -30.96
CA MET A 817 1.67 -25.49 -30.98
C MET A 817 0.92 -25.30 -32.28
N ASN A 818 -0.26 -24.69 -32.18
CA ASN A 818 -1.14 -24.43 -33.32
C ASN A 818 -1.73 -23.04 -33.16
N ASP A 819 -1.64 -22.21 -34.20
CA ASP A 819 -2.28 -20.89 -34.22
C ASP A 819 -3.82 -20.93 -34.31
N ASN A 820 -4.38 -22.13 -34.36
CA ASN A 820 -5.81 -22.42 -34.41
C ASN A 820 -6.54 -21.69 -35.55
N GLY A 821 -5.83 -21.50 -36.67
CA GLY A 821 -6.38 -20.81 -37.85
C GLY A 821 -6.61 -19.31 -37.65
N GLN A 822 -6.01 -18.69 -36.63
CA GLN A 822 -6.17 -17.26 -36.37
C GLN A 822 -5.12 -16.45 -37.13
N ASP A 823 -5.57 -15.37 -37.78
CA ASP A 823 -4.72 -14.56 -38.66
C ASP A 823 -3.69 -13.72 -37.91
N ARG A 824 -2.55 -13.46 -38.56
CA ARG A 824 -1.47 -12.57 -38.09
C ARG A 824 -0.95 -12.95 -36.70
N THR A 825 -0.99 -14.23 -36.36
CA THR A 825 -0.42 -14.70 -35.11
C THR A 825 1.10 -14.87 -35.24
N THR A 826 1.80 -14.78 -34.12
CA THR A 826 3.22 -15.13 -34.04
C THR A 826 3.43 -16.12 -32.91
N ILE A 827 3.94 -17.32 -33.20
CA ILE A 827 4.16 -18.31 -32.13
C ILE A 827 5.33 -17.87 -31.24
N PHE A 828 6.48 -17.58 -31.84
CA PHE A 828 7.67 -17.04 -31.15
C PHE A 828 8.11 -15.72 -31.76
N ARG A 829 8.22 -14.68 -30.94
CA ARG A 829 8.84 -13.40 -31.29
C ARG A 829 10.10 -13.21 -30.46
N ILE A 830 11.24 -13.04 -31.12
CA ILE A 830 12.58 -12.91 -30.54
C ILE A 830 13.13 -11.53 -30.90
N ALA A 831 13.43 -10.69 -29.91
CA ALA A 831 13.77 -9.30 -30.15
C ALA A 831 14.98 -8.82 -29.35
N ASN A 832 15.72 -7.89 -29.96
CA ASN A 832 16.81 -7.10 -29.37
C ASN A 832 17.75 -7.88 -28.44
N GLY A 833 18.37 -8.95 -28.94
CA GLY A 833 19.40 -9.70 -28.20
C GLY A 833 18.92 -10.98 -27.53
N ALA A 834 17.63 -11.29 -27.64
CA ALA A 834 17.06 -12.54 -27.16
C ALA A 834 17.48 -13.76 -28.01
N MET A 835 17.32 -14.97 -27.45
CA MET A 835 17.69 -16.21 -28.12
C MET A 835 16.59 -17.27 -28.05
N LEU A 836 16.25 -17.84 -29.21
CA LEU A 836 15.52 -19.11 -29.30
C LEU A 836 16.49 -20.25 -29.55
N ALA A 837 16.53 -21.22 -28.62
CA ALA A 837 17.36 -22.42 -28.73
C ALA A 837 16.49 -23.69 -28.87
N GLY A 838 16.28 -24.14 -30.11
CA GLY A 838 15.36 -25.23 -30.46
C GLY A 838 15.81 -26.66 -30.10
N ASN A 839 16.93 -26.83 -29.38
CA ASN A 839 17.44 -28.12 -28.89
C ASN A 839 17.72 -28.06 -27.37
N THR A 840 16.90 -27.34 -26.62
CA THR A 840 17.07 -27.23 -25.17
C THR A 840 16.67 -28.55 -24.49
N THR A 841 17.44 -28.96 -23.48
CA THR A 841 17.06 -30.06 -22.59
C THR A 841 15.90 -29.59 -21.72
N THR A 842 14.90 -30.44 -21.50
CA THR A 842 13.81 -30.10 -20.57
C THR A 842 14.37 -29.80 -19.17
N PRO A 843 13.63 -29.03 -18.35
CA PRO A 843 13.68 -29.23 -16.91
C PRO A 843 13.44 -30.72 -16.60
N ASP A 844 14.13 -31.29 -15.62
CA ASP A 844 13.95 -32.67 -15.15
C ASP A 844 14.45 -33.82 -16.05
N GLY A 845 15.38 -33.57 -16.97
CA GLY A 845 16.16 -34.63 -17.61
C GLY A 845 15.42 -35.51 -18.63
N GLN A 846 14.36 -35.00 -19.26
CA GLN A 846 13.66 -35.67 -20.36
C GLN A 846 14.41 -35.53 -21.70
N ALA A 847 13.96 -36.27 -22.71
CA ALA A 847 14.54 -36.26 -24.05
C ALA A 847 14.52 -34.86 -24.71
N SER A 848 15.43 -34.64 -25.67
CA SER A 848 15.54 -33.38 -26.41
C SER A 848 14.22 -32.97 -27.09
N SER A 849 14.00 -31.67 -27.17
CA SER A 849 12.85 -31.03 -27.81
C SER A 849 12.63 -31.47 -29.26
N ASN A 850 11.36 -31.72 -29.62
CA ASN A 850 10.89 -31.70 -31.01
C ASN A 850 9.77 -30.66 -31.08
N LEU A 851 10.04 -29.50 -31.69
CA LEU A 851 9.08 -28.42 -31.82
C LEU A 851 8.14 -28.71 -33.01
N ASP A 852 6.85 -28.91 -32.77
CA ASP A 852 5.88 -29.14 -33.85
C ASP A 852 4.90 -27.96 -33.93
N LEU A 853 5.02 -27.15 -34.99
CA LEU A 853 4.24 -25.94 -35.21
C LEU A 853 3.30 -26.09 -36.40
N THR A 854 2.02 -25.75 -36.20
CA THR A 854 1.04 -25.62 -37.28
C THR A 854 0.57 -24.17 -37.40
N LEU A 855 0.68 -23.61 -38.60
CA LEU A 855 0.27 -22.24 -38.93
C LEU A 855 -0.83 -22.29 -39.99
N SER A 856 -2.07 -22.16 -39.58
CA SER A 856 -3.25 -22.25 -40.45
C SER A 856 -3.92 -20.89 -40.72
N GLY A 857 -3.66 -19.86 -39.90
CA GLY A 857 -4.21 -18.52 -40.09
C GLY A 857 -3.47 -17.72 -41.16
N GLU A 858 -4.12 -16.74 -41.77
CA GLU A 858 -3.48 -15.92 -42.81
C GLU A 858 -2.37 -15.03 -42.23
N GLN A 859 -1.25 -14.89 -42.94
CA GLN A 859 -0.10 -14.06 -42.54
C GLN A 859 0.48 -14.42 -41.16
N SER A 860 0.28 -15.64 -40.68
CA SER A 860 0.86 -16.12 -39.43
C SER A 860 2.34 -16.43 -39.57
N VAL A 861 3.08 -16.29 -38.47
CA VAL A 861 4.53 -16.53 -38.42
C VAL A 861 4.86 -17.52 -37.30
N GLY A 862 5.65 -18.55 -37.64
CA GLY A 862 6.14 -19.50 -36.65
C GLY A 862 7.16 -18.85 -35.72
N VAL A 863 8.29 -18.42 -36.27
CA VAL A 863 9.32 -17.69 -35.53
C VAL A 863 9.64 -16.38 -36.22
N LEU A 864 9.46 -15.27 -35.51
CA LEU A 864 9.89 -13.94 -35.92
C LEU A 864 11.09 -13.52 -35.07
N ALA A 865 12.23 -13.23 -35.68
CA ALA A 865 13.37 -12.65 -35.00
C ALA A 865 13.69 -11.26 -35.56
N THR A 866 13.84 -10.27 -34.69
CA THR A 866 14.03 -8.87 -35.07
C THR A 866 15.11 -8.20 -34.22
N GLY A 867 15.82 -7.24 -34.80
CA GLY A 867 16.83 -6.44 -34.12
C GLY A 867 18.20 -7.12 -34.00
N THR A 868 19.23 -6.29 -33.83
CA THR A 868 20.62 -6.74 -33.74
C THR A 868 20.85 -7.61 -32.50
N GLY A 869 21.64 -8.68 -32.66
CA GLY A 869 22.01 -9.59 -31.57
C GLY A 869 20.96 -10.67 -31.28
N SER A 870 19.73 -10.53 -31.78
CA SER A 870 18.72 -11.59 -31.72
C SER A 870 19.15 -12.81 -32.53
N SER A 871 18.95 -13.99 -31.97
CA SER A 871 19.35 -15.24 -32.61
C SER A 871 18.31 -16.34 -32.51
N VAL A 872 18.19 -17.12 -33.59
CA VAL A 872 17.31 -18.29 -33.68
C VAL A 872 18.11 -19.49 -34.14
N ASP A 873 18.03 -20.59 -33.38
CA ASP A 873 18.37 -21.93 -33.85
C ASP A 873 17.12 -22.81 -33.74
N THR A 874 16.66 -23.37 -34.85
CA THR A 874 15.44 -24.19 -34.86
C THR A 874 15.61 -25.57 -34.26
N GLY A 875 16.84 -26.10 -34.17
CA GLY A 875 17.08 -27.46 -33.70
C GLY A 875 16.24 -28.53 -34.41
N GLU A 876 15.75 -29.50 -33.66
CA GLU A 876 14.79 -30.49 -34.17
C GLU A 876 13.37 -29.92 -34.13
N ALA A 877 12.84 -29.58 -35.31
CA ALA A 877 11.55 -28.93 -35.45
C ALA A 877 10.81 -29.36 -36.72
N THR A 878 9.47 -29.34 -36.65
CA THR A 878 8.56 -29.50 -37.78
C THR A 878 7.66 -28.27 -37.87
N PHE A 879 7.64 -27.64 -39.04
CA PHE A 879 6.73 -26.53 -39.34
C PHE A 879 5.74 -27.00 -40.41
N THR A 880 4.45 -26.88 -40.15
CA THR A 880 3.39 -27.10 -41.13
C THR A 880 2.71 -25.77 -41.43
N VAL A 881 3.00 -25.19 -42.59
CA VAL A 881 2.54 -23.87 -43.00
C VAL A 881 1.39 -24.04 -44.00
N GLN A 882 0.18 -23.68 -43.58
CA GLN A 882 -1.08 -23.84 -44.33
C GLN A 882 -1.74 -22.50 -44.65
N GLY A 883 -1.59 -21.52 -43.76
CA GLY A 883 -2.24 -20.22 -43.89
C GLY A 883 -1.70 -19.42 -45.07
N THR A 884 -2.59 -18.73 -45.78
CA THR A 884 -2.20 -17.90 -46.93
C THR A 884 -1.16 -16.84 -46.52
N ASP A 885 -0.11 -16.66 -47.32
CA ASP A 885 0.97 -15.68 -47.06
C ASP A 885 1.70 -15.86 -45.71
N SER A 886 1.58 -17.04 -45.08
CA SER A 886 2.25 -17.35 -43.80
C SER A 886 3.69 -17.79 -43.99
N ALA A 887 4.51 -17.59 -42.97
CA ALA A 887 5.92 -17.95 -42.99
C ALA A 887 6.32 -18.82 -41.79
N ALA A 888 7.13 -19.86 -42.03
CA ALA A 888 7.71 -20.62 -40.92
C ALA A 888 8.68 -19.75 -40.11
N LEU A 889 9.58 -19.02 -40.80
CA LEU A 889 10.52 -18.09 -40.18
C LEU A 889 10.51 -16.72 -40.88
N LEU A 890 10.56 -15.65 -40.09
CA LEU A 890 10.84 -14.27 -40.51
C LEU A 890 12.01 -13.73 -39.68
N ILE A 891 13.16 -13.52 -40.31
CA ILE A 891 14.34 -12.94 -39.67
C ILE A 891 14.55 -11.55 -40.25
N GLU A 892 14.59 -10.54 -39.39
CA GLU A 892 14.63 -9.16 -39.81
C GLU A 892 15.57 -8.26 -38.98
N GLY A 893 15.93 -7.10 -39.51
CA GLY A 893 16.45 -6.00 -38.71
C GLY A 893 17.82 -6.21 -38.04
N GLY A 894 18.69 -7.03 -38.64
CA GLY A 894 20.00 -7.38 -38.08
C GLY A 894 20.02 -8.66 -37.24
N ALA A 895 18.89 -9.36 -37.13
CA ALA A 895 18.82 -10.66 -36.47
C ALA A 895 19.55 -11.76 -37.27
N THR A 896 19.87 -12.85 -36.58
CA THR A 896 20.51 -14.03 -37.17
C THR A 896 19.65 -15.29 -36.99
N GLY A 897 19.44 -16.04 -38.05
CA GLY A 897 18.70 -17.30 -38.02
C GLY A 897 19.53 -18.48 -38.55
N ASN A 898 19.41 -19.62 -37.88
CA ASN A 898 19.96 -20.90 -38.30
C ASN A 898 18.85 -21.96 -38.32
N ILE A 899 18.53 -22.47 -39.50
CA ILE A 899 17.61 -23.60 -39.66
C ILE A 899 18.43 -24.90 -39.73
N SER A 900 18.28 -25.74 -38.72
CA SER A 900 19.02 -27.01 -38.59
C SER A 900 18.67 -28.01 -39.71
N ASP A 901 19.60 -28.92 -39.98
CA ASP A 901 19.44 -30.08 -40.86
C ASP A 901 18.39 -31.10 -40.35
N LYS A 902 18.03 -31.02 -39.06
CA LYS A 902 16.96 -31.80 -38.44
C LYS A 902 15.58 -31.15 -38.58
N THR A 903 15.50 -29.92 -39.09
CA THR A 903 14.23 -29.23 -39.26
C THR A 903 13.53 -29.65 -40.55
N THR A 904 12.22 -29.93 -40.46
CA THR A 904 11.34 -30.16 -41.61
C THR A 904 10.32 -29.02 -41.74
N ILE A 905 10.17 -28.45 -42.93
CA ILE A 905 9.17 -27.41 -43.23
C ILE A 905 8.25 -27.90 -44.35
N ASN A 906 6.96 -28.05 -44.04
CA ASN A 906 5.91 -28.47 -44.96
C ASN A 906 5.12 -27.24 -45.42
N LEU A 907 5.26 -26.86 -46.69
CA LEU A 907 4.56 -25.75 -47.30
C LEU A 907 3.32 -26.29 -48.02
N THR A 908 2.16 -26.08 -47.40
CA THR A 908 0.88 -26.64 -47.83
C THR A 908 -0.13 -25.58 -48.26
N GLY A 909 0.04 -24.33 -47.83
CA GLY A 909 -0.85 -23.22 -48.20
C GLY A 909 -0.47 -22.50 -49.49
N GLU A 910 -1.34 -21.58 -49.92
CA GLU A 910 -1.05 -20.67 -51.02
C GLU A 910 -0.11 -19.54 -50.55
N ARG A 911 0.96 -19.29 -51.30
CA ARG A 911 2.00 -18.29 -50.99
C ARG A 911 2.69 -18.47 -49.65
N THR A 912 2.68 -19.68 -49.09
CA THR A 912 3.42 -19.99 -47.87
C THR A 912 4.93 -19.98 -48.10
N ILE A 913 5.67 -19.53 -47.09
CA ILE A 913 7.11 -19.27 -47.18
C ILE A 913 7.88 -20.07 -46.12
N ALA A 914 8.98 -20.74 -46.48
CA ALA A 914 9.81 -21.42 -45.48
C ALA A 914 10.70 -20.45 -44.69
N GLY A 915 11.28 -19.43 -45.32
CA GLY A 915 12.02 -18.39 -44.61
C GLY A 915 12.02 -17.03 -45.31
N VAL A 916 11.86 -15.96 -44.55
CA VAL A 916 11.99 -14.57 -45.01
C VAL A 916 13.20 -13.93 -44.32
N VAL A 917 14.02 -13.23 -45.10
CA VAL A 917 15.12 -12.39 -44.64
C VAL A 917 14.84 -10.96 -45.05
N ASP A 918 14.78 -10.06 -44.07
CA ASP A 918 14.45 -8.66 -44.28
C ASP A 918 15.45 -7.73 -43.58
N GLY A 919 16.11 -6.83 -44.30
CA GLY A 919 16.97 -5.83 -43.65
C GLY A 919 16.24 -4.91 -42.66
N GLN A 920 14.93 -4.68 -42.81
CA GLN A 920 14.16 -3.71 -42.02
C GLN A 920 13.51 -4.37 -40.80
N ALA A 921 13.80 -3.87 -39.58
CA ALA A 921 13.09 -4.29 -38.37
C ALA A 921 11.68 -3.72 -38.31
N HIS A 922 10.77 -4.40 -37.61
CA HIS A 922 9.42 -3.94 -37.31
C HIS A 922 9.06 -4.07 -35.82
N GLN A 923 8.32 -3.07 -35.31
CA GLN A 923 7.79 -3.00 -33.95
C GLN A 923 6.63 -3.98 -33.70
N LEU A 924 6.13 -4.07 -32.46
CA LEU A 924 4.97 -4.91 -32.08
C LEU A 924 3.65 -4.50 -32.77
N ASN A 925 3.55 -3.26 -33.24
CA ASN A 925 2.43 -2.74 -34.02
C ASN A 925 2.63 -2.90 -35.55
N GLY A 926 3.75 -3.49 -35.99
CA GLY A 926 4.09 -3.70 -37.39
C GLY A 926 4.74 -2.51 -38.11
N ASN A 927 4.94 -1.37 -37.44
CA ASN A 927 5.64 -0.23 -38.02
C ASN A 927 7.14 -0.51 -38.16
N ALA A 928 7.77 0.06 -39.19
CA ALA A 928 9.21 -0.03 -39.38
C ALA A 928 9.96 0.60 -38.19
N GLU A 929 10.99 -0.09 -37.71
CA GLU A 929 11.86 0.32 -36.60
C GLU A 929 13.29 0.53 -37.09
N GLY A 930 13.85 1.71 -36.85
CA GLY A 930 15.23 2.02 -37.21
C GLY A 930 15.54 1.92 -38.72
N SER A 931 16.83 1.91 -39.05
CA SER A 931 17.33 1.77 -40.42
C SER A 931 17.58 0.30 -40.78
N ALA A 932 17.48 -0.02 -42.08
CA ALA A 932 17.74 -1.36 -42.58
C ALA A 932 19.18 -1.82 -42.26
N THR A 933 19.30 -3.02 -41.71
CA THR A 933 20.54 -3.61 -41.17
C THR A 933 20.79 -4.99 -41.81
N PRO A 934 22.05 -5.35 -42.16
CA PRO A 934 22.37 -6.66 -42.74
C PRO A 934 21.86 -7.82 -41.87
N THR A 935 21.02 -8.67 -42.46
CA THR A 935 20.32 -9.76 -41.77
C THR A 935 20.66 -11.10 -42.40
N ILE A 936 20.84 -12.15 -41.60
CA ILE A 936 21.35 -13.44 -42.05
C ILE A 936 20.41 -14.58 -41.66
N LEU A 937 20.03 -15.41 -42.63
CA LEU A 937 19.41 -16.71 -42.41
C LEU A 937 20.24 -17.80 -43.09
N THR A 938 20.76 -18.73 -42.31
CA THR A 938 21.42 -19.95 -42.80
C THR A 938 20.42 -21.10 -42.70
N SER A 939 20.32 -21.95 -43.72
CA SER A 939 19.39 -23.08 -43.69
C SER A 939 19.98 -24.37 -44.22
N ASN A 940 19.73 -25.45 -43.48
CA ASN A 940 20.05 -26.83 -43.85
C ASN A 940 18.80 -27.73 -43.89
N ALA A 941 17.60 -27.13 -43.80
CA ALA A 941 16.34 -27.84 -43.57
C ALA A 941 15.83 -28.67 -44.77
N LYS A 942 14.99 -29.65 -44.46
CA LYS A 942 14.16 -30.36 -45.45
C LYS A 942 12.87 -29.58 -45.70
N ILE A 943 12.71 -29.03 -46.90
CA ILE A 943 11.47 -28.36 -47.33
C ILE A 943 10.64 -29.29 -48.21
N THR A 944 9.33 -29.37 -47.94
CA THR A 944 8.38 -30.15 -48.74
C THR A 944 7.21 -29.27 -49.20
N SER A 945 6.57 -29.67 -50.30
CA SER A 945 5.33 -29.08 -50.79
C SER A 945 4.30 -30.16 -51.06
N GLU A 946 3.02 -29.81 -50.99
CA GLU A 946 1.93 -30.74 -51.33
C GLU A 946 1.55 -30.71 -52.82
N ALA A 947 0.91 -31.77 -53.29
CA ALA A 947 0.47 -31.92 -54.68
C ALA A 947 -0.87 -31.22 -54.98
N SER A 948 -1.11 -30.03 -54.41
CA SER A 948 -2.35 -29.26 -54.58
C SER A 948 -2.28 -28.18 -55.66
N GLY A 949 -1.08 -27.87 -56.18
CA GLY A 949 -0.87 -26.80 -57.16
C GLY A 949 -0.66 -25.41 -56.57
N ASN A 950 -0.57 -25.30 -55.25
CA ASN A 950 -0.31 -24.05 -54.54
C ASN A 950 1.06 -23.46 -54.91
N LYS A 951 1.13 -22.13 -55.00
CA LYS A 951 2.40 -21.43 -55.20
C LYS A 951 3.10 -21.28 -53.86
N VAL A 952 4.15 -22.06 -53.63
CA VAL A 952 4.95 -21.98 -52.40
C VAL A 952 6.32 -21.37 -52.67
N ILE A 953 6.91 -20.74 -51.65
CA ILE A 953 8.20 -20.06 -51.75
C ILE A 953 9.15 -20.66 -50.72
N ALA A 954 10.32 -21.13 -51.14
CA ALA A 954 11.33 -21.60 -50.19
C ALA A 954 11.88 -20.41 -49.38
N TYR A 955 12.51 -19.44 -50.05
CA TYR A 955 13.11 -18.30 -49.37
C TYR A 955 12.84 -16.98 -50.08
N VAL A 956 12.65 -15.93 -49.29
CA VAL A 956 12.62 -14.53 -49.74
C VAL A 956 13.74 -13.78 -49.03
N ALA A 957 14.52 -13.02 -49.78
CA ALA A 957 15.48 -12.07 -49.22
C ALA A 957 15.19 -10.68 -49.81
N ARG A 958 15.14 -9.65 -48.96
CA ARG A 958 14.83 -8.27 -49.35
C ARG A 958 15.56 -7.23 -48.49
N ASN A 959 15.58 -6.01 -49.00
CA ASN A 959 16.43 -4.88 -48.59
C ASN A 959 17.90 -5.17 -48.84
#